data_AF-A0A536NNB8-F1
#
_entry.id   AF-A0A536NNB8-F1
#
_cell.length_a   1.000
_cell.length_b   1.000
_cell.length_c   1.000
_cell.angle_alpha   90.00
_cell.angle_beta   90.00
_cell.angle_gamma   90.00
#
_symmetry.space_group_name_H-M   'P 1'
#
loop_
_entity.id
_entity.type
_entity.pdbx_description
1 polymer ?
#
loop_
_entity_poly.entity_id
_entity_poly.type
_entity_poly.pdbx_seq_one_letter_code
_entity_poly.pdbx_strand_id
1 'polypeptide(L)'
;MAGITAVSASAGKAGAATAGCHLTGSVKHVIYLVFDNTHFMRDNASVKSDLEQMPHLLNFLTSNGTLMTNDHTVLISHTAGGILSSLTGLYPDRQGQTVSNSYFYYPPSKIPQFSTSFKYWTDLVDDSTGANDPLPNMVFDGQKNTPAPWVPFTRAGCDFGGVSTANIELENIGTGPFGDMSEAFGTGSPEWTDANVSMAAPSGTAARAKAFTDYVGIAIHCAQGGGICTSNAANTTNSRLDKLPDEPGGYLGYHALYGAKYVNQAIRPGVPAQPNNNVCVNDTSGAPVTDPFGRCGFPGFDWALAKNTLGYVAQMQEAGVPVTYAYISDAHDNHTSSFPAPFNPNFPRASGPGEADYQAQLKAYDDAFATFFGRLANDGITKDNTLFVVTADEGDHYAGGGGISQPDGSLAYAHTNCSWTTTPACPPNQVGEVNLNITAKLPAGTPTFQLHRDSAPAFWVNGMPDRTDPTLRKMERDVGALNQIDPYVSASPTPVFVSMADSVGEKALHMVNNDPARTPSFTAFGNPDYFVRENSTTCGSNPCIDYHFAWSHGDIQPEIATNWLGLVGPGVKKLGIDSATWTDHTNVRATTLVLAGLKDDYVNDGRALIEAIETKALPQSLIAHRATLLRLVNAYAQVNAAFGQFGMDLLTASTKAVKSTNETRYESMETSIGDLTMQRDNLAEQIKVALNAAAFNGKA
;
A
#
# COMPACT_ATOMS: atom_id res chain seq x y z
N MET A 1 50.75 34.07 -41.23
CA MET A 1 49.68 34.31 -40.25
C MET A 1 48.36 33.86 -40.87
N ALA A 2 47.84 32.72 -40.44
CA ALA A 2 46.45 32.32 -40.65
C ALA A 2 46.12 31.42 -39.44
N GLY A 3 45.22 31.90 -38.60
CA GLY A 3 44.93 31.39 -37.26
C GLY A 3 44.03 30.17 -37.28
N ILE A 4 44.31 29.25 -36.35
CA ILE A 4 43.51 28.08 -36.03
C ILE A 4 42.34 28.54 -35.15
N THR A 5 41.11 28.26 -35.57
CA THR A 5 39.89 28.50 -34.80
C THR A 5 39.57 27.24 -33.99
N ALA A 6 39.59 27.35 -32.67
CA ALA A 6 39.15 26.30 -31.75
C ALA A 6 37.61 26.32 -31.65
N VAL A 7 36.98 25.17 -31.86
CA VAL A 7 35.55 24.97 -31.62
C VAL A 7 35.41 24.41 -30.22
N SER A 8 34.77 25.17 -29.33
CA SER A 8 34.44 24.77 -27.96
C SER A 8 33.26 23.80 -27.99
N ALA A 9 33.48 22.54 -27.64
CA ALA A 9 32.41 21.59 -27.36
C ALA A 9 31.75 21.96 -26.02
N SER A 10 30.44 22.19 -26.03
CA SER A 10 29.63 22.26 -24.81
C SER A 10 29.69 20.91 -24.10
N ALA A 11 30.25 20.89 -22.90
CA ALA A 11 30.23 19.71 -22.03
C ALA A 11 28.77 19.35 -21.71
N GLY A 12 28.29 18.24 -22.26
CA GLY A 12 27.16 17.54 -21.67
C GLY A 12 27.53 17.15 -20.24
N LYS A 13 26.60 17.33 -19.29
CA LYS A 13 26.73 16.78 -17.94
C LYS A 13 27.03 15.28 -18.10
N ALA A 14 28.21 14.85 -17.68
CA ALA A 14 28.49 13.44 -17.55
C ALA A 14 27.55 12.88 -16.48
N GLY A 15 26.69 11.92 -16.84
CA GLY A 15 25.97 11.12 -15.86
C GLY A 15 26.99 10.53 -14.91
N ALA A 16 26.81 10.78 -13.61
CA ALA A 16 27.64 10.18 -12.59
C ALA A 16 27.51 8.66 -12.72
N ALA A 17 28.55 7.99 -13.22
CA ALA A 17 28.64 6.55 -13.09
C ALA A 17 28.59 6.21 -11.61
N THR A 18 27.64 5.36 -11.20
CA THR A 18 27.48 4.84 -9.83
C THR A 18 28.72 4.03 -9.44
N ALA A 19 29.77 4.70 -8.97
CA ALA A 19 30.87 4.04 -8.30
C ALA A 19 30.37 3.51 -6.95
N GLY A 20 29.80 2.30 -6.92
CA GLY A 20 29.38 1.63 -5.68
C GLY A 20 28.12 0.77 -5.78
N CYS A 21 27.16 1.08 -6.67
CA CYS A 21 25.91 0.30 -6.78
C CYS A 21 26.09 -0.93 -7.66
N HIS A 22 25.87 -2.11 -7.09
CA HIS A 22 26.12 -3.41 -7.69
C HIS A 22 24.82 -4.18 -7.97
N LEU A 23 24.18 -3.87 -9.10
CA LEU A 23 23.07 -4.64 -9.67
C LEU A 23 23.57 -5.54 -10.81
N THR A 24 22.85 -6.63 -11.09
CA THR A 24 23.28 -7.62 -12.10
C THR A 24 22.98 -7.23 -13.54
N GLY A 25 23.80 -7.75 -14.45
CA GLY A 25 23.61 -7.61 -15.90
C GLY A 25 23.48 -6.15 -16.36
N SER A 26 22.45 -5.90 -17.17
CA SER A 26 22.16 -4.56 -17.70
C SER A 26 21.34 -3.68 -16.76
N VAL A 27 20.83 -4.22 -15.65
CA VAL A 27 20.08 -3.41 -14.68
C VAL A 27 21.04 -2.44 -13.99
N LYS A 28 20.67 -1.16 -13.99
CA LYS A 28 21.38 -0.05 -13.34
C LYS A 28 20.44 0.76 -12.44
N HIS A 29 19.14 0.74 -12.75
CA HIS A 29 18.11 1.42 -11.97
C HIS A 29 16.95 0.48 -11.68
N VAL A 30 16.27 0.72 -10.55
CA VAL A 30 15.00 0.09 -10.20
C VAL A 30 14.01 1.21 -9.89
N ILE A 31 12.88 1.20 -10.58
CA ILE A 31 11.77 2.12 -10.36
C ILE A 31 10.54 1.26 -10.05
N TYR A 32 10.14 1.27 -8.78
CA TYR A 32 8.93 0.64 -8.30
C TYR A 32 7.86 1.71 -8.10
N LEU A 33 6.70 1.52 -8.74
CA LEU A 33 5.53 2.38 -8.62
C LEU A 33 4.36 1.54 -8.13
N VAL A 34 3.70 2.00 -7.08
CA VAL A 34 2.44 1.44 -6.61
C VAL A 34 1.37 2.53 -6.70
N PHE A 35 0.22 2.19 -7.26
CA PHE A 35 -0.95 3.04 -7.21
C PHE A 35 -1.85 2.64 -6.04
N ASP A 36 -2.54 3.61 -5.47
CA ASP A 36 -3.76 3.37 -4.67
C ASP A 36 -4.88 2.96 -5.63
N ASN A 37 -5.47 1.79 -5.37
CA ASN A 37 -6.77 1.36 -5.90
C ASN A 37 -6.99 1.58 -7.41
N THR A 38 -5.95 1.45 -8.24
CA THR A 38 -6.03 1.74 -9.68
C THR A 38 -6.37 0.49 -10.49
N HIS A 39 -7.41 0.55 -11.32
CA HIS A 39 -7.98 -0.63 -11.94
C HIS A 39 -7.50 -0.90 -13.38
N PHE A 40 -7.20 -2.18 -13.65
CA PHE A 40 -7.20 -2.70 -15.01
C PHE A 40 -8.59 -3.18 -15.44
N MET A 41 -9.38 -3.71 -14.51
CA MET A 41 -10.77 -4.08 -14.74
C MET A 41 -11.65 -2.84 -14.90
N ARG A 42 -12.78 -2.98 -15.59
CA ARG A 42 -13.72 -1.88 -15.80
C ARG A 42 -14.82 -1.94 -14.74
N ASP A 43 -14.93 -0.91 -13.92
CA ASP A 43 -16.00 -0.78 -12.91
C ASP A 43 -17.38 -0.62 -13.55
N ASN A 44 -17.40 0.06 -14.70
CA ASN A 44 -18.55 0.15 -15.57
C ASN A 44 -18.16 -0.36 -16.95
N ALA A 45 -18.86 -1.39 -17.45
CA ALA A 45 -18.55 -2.00 -18.74
C ALA A 45 -18.52 -1.02 -19.93
N SER A 46 -19.23 0.11 -19.84
CA SER A 46 -19.28 1.15 -20.87
C SER A 46 -18.18 2.22 -20.73
N VAL A 47 -17.44 2.22 -19.62
CA VAL A 47 -16.33 3.13 -19.34
C VAL A 47 -15.03 2.36 -19.46
N LYS A 48 -13.98 3.01 -19.94
CA LYS A 48 -12.63 2.40 -19.96
C LYS A 48 -12.11 2.26 -18.53
N SER A 49 -11.29 1.25 -18.26
CA SER A 49 -10.61 1.16 -16.96
C SER A 49 -9.55 2.26 -16.80
N ASP A 50 -9.02 2.44 -15.60
CA ASP A 50 -8.01 3.47 -15.33
C ASP A 50 -6.80 3.33 -16.24
N LEU A 51 -6.26 2.11 -16.35
CA LEU A 51 -5.13 1.85 -17.24
C LEU A 51 -5.47 2.07 -18.72
N GLU A 52 -6.68 1.76 -19.17
CA GLU A 52 -7.12 2.06 -20.54
C GLU A 52 -7.26 3.57 -20.82
N GLN A 53 -7.44 4.37 -19.77
CA GLN A 53 -7.46 5.83 -19.80
C GLN A 53 -6.06 6.46 -19.61
N MET A 54 -5.06 5.66 -19.22
CA MET A 54 -3.64 6.01 -19.18
C MET A 54 -2.82 5.29 -20.27
N PRO A 55 -3.10 5.52 -21.57
CA PRO A 55 -2.47 4.78 -22.66
C PRO A 55 -0.95 4.88 -22.72
N HIS A 56 -0.29 5.94 -22.24
CA HIS A 56 1.18 6.01 -22.22
C HIS A 56 1.78 4.99 -21.27
N LEU A 57 1.18 4.81 -20.09
CA LEU A 57 1.59 3.76 -19.15
C LEU A 57 1.21 2.37 -19.69
N LEU A 58 -0.05 2.16 -20.07
CA LEU A 58 -0.51 0.85 -20.56
C LEU A 58 0.28 0.37 -21.78
N ASN A 59 0.53 1.25 -22.76
CA ASN A 59 1.35 0.91 -23.93
C ASN A 59 2.80 0.67 -23.55
N PHE A 60 3.34 1.41 -22.58
CA PHE A 60 4.70 1.19 -22.09
C PHE A 60 4.84 -0.22 -21.50
N LEU A 61 3.92 -0.63 -20.63
CA LEU A 61 3.91 -1.96 -20.00
C LEU A 61 3.75 -3.08 -21.05
N THR A 62 2.72 -2.97 -21.89
CA THR A 62 2.35 -4.03 -22.84
C THR A 62 3.29 -4.13 -24.05
N SER A 63 3.90 -3.03 -24.50
CA SER A 63 4.81 -3.06 -25.66
C SER A 63 6.24 -3.43 -25.28
N ASN A 64 6.63 -3.26 -24.01
CA ASN A 64 8.02 -3.38 -23.58
C ASN A 64 8.28 -4.50 -22.56
N GLY A 65 7.23 -5.13 -22.03
CA GLY A 65 7.37 -6.18 -21.02
C GLY A 65 6.12 -7.04 -20.90
N THR A 66 5.74 -7.34 -19.67
CA THR A 66 4.59 -8.18 -19.35
C THR A 66 3.69 -7.45 -18.35
N LEU A 67 2.40 -7.35 -18.67
CA LEU A 67 1.34 -6.88 -17.78
C LEU A 67 0.50 -8.09 -17.38
N MET A 68 0.66 -8.54 -16.14
CA MET A 68 -0.07 -9.67 -15.57
C MET A 68 -1.35 -9.13 -14.94
N THR A 69 -2.52 -9.65 -15.33
CA THR A 69 -3.83 -9.12 -14.91
C THR A 69 -4.62 -10.10 -14.03
N ASN A 70 -3.93 -11.13 -13.56
CA ASN A 70 -4.43 -12.16 -12.63
C ASN A 70 -3.51 -12.16 -11.40
N ASP A 71 -3.13 -10.95 -10.96
CA ASP A 71 -2.43 -10.71 -9.71
C ASP A 71 -3.47 -10.50 -8.61
N HIS A 72 -3.16 -10.87 -7.38
CA HIS A 72 -4.09 -10.77 -6.26
C HIS A 72 -3.46 -10.04 -5.08
N THR A 73 -4.26 -9.28 -4.35
CA THR A 73 -3.83 -8.64 -3.11
C THR A 73 -3.85 -9.63 -1.92
N VAL A 74 -3.59 -9.15 -0.72
CA VAL A 74 -3.66 -9.89 0.55
C VAL A 74 -4.99 -9.63 1.26
N LEU A 75 -5.27 -10.35 2.36
CA LEU A 75 -6.43 -10.09 3.22
C LEU A 75 -5.97 -9.63 4.63
N ILE A 76 -6.62 -8.64 5.25
CA ILE A 76 -7.63 -7.73 4.67
C ILE A 76 -6.94 -6.82 3.64
N SER A 77 -7.55 -6.68 2.46
CA SER A 77 -7.00 -5.86 1.38
C SER A 77 -7.05 -4.40 1.82
N HIS A 78 -5.90 -3.77 2.03
CA HIS A 78 -5.81 -2.33 2.25
C HIS A 78 -4.47 -1.80 1.74
N THR A 79 -4.43 -0.52 1.35
CA THR A 79 -3.23 0.25 0.97
C THR A 79 -1.96 -0.21 1.69
N ALA A 80 -1.90 -0.10 3.03
CA ALA A 80 -0.72 -0.48 3.80
C ALA A 80 -0.39 -1.98 3.67
N GLY A 81 -1.37 -2.87 3.85
CA GLY A 81 -1.18 -4.31 3.79
C GLY A 81 -0.67 -4.79 2.42
N GLY A 82 -1.26 -4.28 1.34
CA GLY A 82 -0.88 -4.60 -0.04
C GLY A 82 0.50 -4.07 -0.43
N ILE A 83 0.78 -2.80 -0.11
CA ILE A 83 2.11 -2.20 -0.30
C ILE A 83 3.16 -3.02 0.46
N LEU A 84 2.98 -3.20 1.77
CA LEU A 84 3.97 -3.88 2.62
C LEU A 84 4.21 -5.33 2.19
N SER A 85 3.19 -6.04 1.73
CA SER A 85 3.32 -7.40 1.19
C SER A 85 4.13 -7.42 -0.11
N SER A 86 3.95 -6.42 -0.98
CA SER A 86 4.75 -6.25 -2.20
C SER A 86 6.20 -5.85 -1.91
N LEU A 87 6.43 -5.03 -0.87
CA LEU A 87 7.78 -4.58 -0.47
C LEU A 87 8.60 -5.70 0.20
N THR A 88 7.96 -6.50 1.03
CA THR A 88 8.63 -7.54 1.85
C THR A 88 8.56 -8.93 1.22
N GLY A 89 7.62 -9.17 0.32
CA GLY A 89 7.35 -10.52 -0.16
C GLY A 89 6.82 -11.45 0.94
N LEU A 90 6.22 -10.90 1.98
CA LEU A 90 5.66 -11.61 3.13
C LEU A 90 4.14 -11.41 3.19
N TYR A 91 3.40 -12.41 3.65
CA TYR A 91 1.99 -12.23 3.98
C TYR A 91 1.80 -11.47 5.30
N PRO A 92 0.60 -10.92 5.55
CA PRO A 92 0.32 -10.08 6.72
C PRO A 92 0.68 -10.67 8.08
N ASP A 93 0.47 -11.96 8.27
CA ASP A 93 0.86 -12.70 9.47
C ASP A 93 2.37 -12.67 9.76
N ARG A 94 3.20 -12.53 8.73
CA ARG A 94 4.67 -12.49 8.83
C ARG A 94 5.26 -11.10 8.76
N GLN A 95 4.61 -10.11 8.14
CA GLN A 95 5.09 -8.71 8.18
C GLN A 95 4.53 -7.91 9.37
N GLY A 96 3.41 -8.34 9.95
CA GLY A 96 2.87 -7.83 11.20
C GLY A 96 1.58 -7.03 11.09
N GLN A 97 1.17 -6.60 9.89
CA GLN A 97 -0.05 -5.80 9.65
C GLN A 97 -1.19 -6.65 9.10
N THR A 98 -1.87 -7.42 9.96
CA THR A 98 -2.96 -8.35 9.58
C THR A 98 -4.33 -7.71 9.39
N VAL A 99 -4.51 -6.52 9.96
CA VAL A 99 -5.59 -5.60 9.63
C VAL A 99 -4.92 -4.25 9.40
N SER A 100 -5.23 -3.64 8.27
CA SER A 100 -4.76 -2.33 7.82
C SER A 100 -5.97 -1.54 7.33
N ASN A 101 -5.93 -0.26 7.02
CA ASN A 101 -4.87 0.75 7.26
C ASN A 101 -4.72 1.15 8.74
N SER A 102 -5.56 0.59 9.60
CA SER A 102 -5.47 0.72 11.05
C SER A 102 -6.00 -0.53 11.72
N TYR A 103 -5.70 -0.71 13.01
CA TYR A 103 -6.15 -1.86 13.77
C TYR A 103 -6.33 -1.52 15.23
N PHE A 104 -6.88 -2.46 15.99
CA PHE A 104 -6.87 -2.41 17.45
C PHE A 104 -6.00 -3.52 18.02
N TYR A 105 -5.54 -3.33 19.24
CA TYR A 105 -4.81 -4.35 19.99
C TYR A 105 -5.31 -4.39 21.44
N TYR A 106 -5.16 -5.55 22.10
CA TYR A 106 -5.53 -5.76 23.49
C TYR A 106 -4.38 -5.43 24.43
N PRO A 107 -4.39 -4.28 25.14
CA PRO A 107 -3.47 -4.06 26.25
C PRO A 107 -3.74 -5.04 27.40
N PRO A 108 -2.92 -5.07 28.47
CA PRO A 108 -3.18 -5.89 29.66
C PRO A 108 -4.56 -5.67 30.31
N SER A 109 -5.19 -4.49 30.12
CA SER A 109 -6.56 -4.21 30.59
C SER A 109 -7.64 -4.96 29.80
N LYS A 110 -7.29 -5.51 28.63
CA LYS A 110 -8.18 -6.15 27.65
C LYS A 110 -9.28 -5.23 27.11
N ILE A 111 -9.08 -3.91 27.19
CA ILE A 111 -9.92 -2.92 26.53
C ILE A 111 -9.16 -2.41 25.30
N PRO A 112 -9.62 -2.72 24.07
CA PRO A 112 -8.84 -2.48 22.86
C PRO A 112 -8.38 -1.04 22.73
N GLN A 113 -7.15 -0.85 22.26
CA GLN A 113 -6.54 0.45 21.93
C GLN A 113 -6.25 0.51 20.43
N PHE A 114 -6.35 1.71 19.86
CA PHE A 114 -6.16 1.95 18.43
C PHE A 114 -4.67 2.00 18.08
N SER A 115 -4.31 1.52 16.89
CA SER A 115 -3.07 1.89 16.22
C SER A 115 -3.26 2.04 14.71
N THR A 116 -2.47 2.92 14.09
CA THR A 116 -2.36 3.06 12.63
C THR A 116 -1.29 2.11 12.06
N SER A 117 -1.49 1.65 10.82
CA SER A 117 -0.47 0.91 10.07
C SER A 117 0.63 1.83 9.51
N PHE A 118 0.29 3.09 9.23
CA PHE A 118 1.19 4.11 8.64
C PHE A 118 2.11 4.75 9.68
N LYS A 119 3.32 4.20 9.80
CA LYS A 119 4.39 4.66 10.70
C LYS A 119 5.74 4.40 10.07
N TYR A 120 6.81 5.03 10.58
CA TYR A 120 8.14 4.65 10.11
C TYR A 120 8.45 3.18 10.44
N TRP A 121 9.28 2.55 9.59
CA TRP A 121 9.52 1.11 9.58
C TRP A 121 9.84 0.47 10.94
N THR A 122 10.49 1.22 11.83
CA THR A 122 10.93 0.74 13.15
C THR A 122 10.06 1.21 14.32
N ASP A 123 8.99 1.94 14.05
CA ASP A 123 8.15 2.48 15.09
C ASP A 123 7.34 1.38 15.78
N LEU A 124 6.99 1.63 17.04
CA LEU A 124 6.13 0.74 17.82
C LEU A 124 4.65 1.02 17.53
N VAL A 125 3.77 0.21 18.12
CA VAL A 125 2.33 0.50 18.11
C VAL A 125 2.01 1.83 18.83
N ASP A 126 0.80 2.35 18.66
CA ASP A 126 0.39 3.65 19.22
C ASP A 126 0.15 3.56 20.73
N ASP A 127 1.25 3.39 21.45
CA ASP A 127 1.31 3.28 22.88
C ASP A 127 2.22 4.36 23.45
N SER A 128 1.61 5.42 23.97
CA SER A 128 2.33 6.52 24.63
C SER A 128 3.18 6.09 25.83
N THR A 129 2.96 4.89 26.37
CA THR A 129 3.68 4.34 27.53
C THR A 129 4.75 3.30 27.17
N GLY A 130 4.62 2.66 26.00
CA GLY A 130 5.43 1.51 25.59
C GLY A 130 5.26 0.26 26.46
N ALA A 131 4.24 0.24 27.32
CA ALA A 131 3.98 -0.83 28.29
C ALA A 131 2.74 -1.66 27.97
N ASN A 132 1.84 -1.15 27.11
CA ASN A 132 0.63 -1.82 26.68
C ASN A 132 0.91 -2.84 25.58
N ASP A 133 1.77 -2.49 24.63
CA ASP A 133 2.36 -3.42 23.66
C ASP A 133 3.75 -2.90 23.29
N PRO A 134 4.83 -3.61 23.71
CA PRO A 134 6.20 -3.18 23.48
C PRO A 134 6.77 -3.65 22.13
N LEU A 135 5.98 -4.37 21.32
CA LEU A 135 6.45 -4.95 20.07
C LEU A 135 6.42 -3.91 18.94
N PRO A 136 7.31 -4.05 17.94
CA PRO A 136 7.29 -3.20 16.75
C PRO A 136 5.93 -3.24 16.04
N ASN A 137 5.56 -2.15 15.36
CA ASN A 137 4.37 -2.13 14.52
C ASN A 137 4.47 -3.23 13.44
N MET A 138 5.60 -3.28 12.74
CA MET A 138 5.94 -4.30 11.75
C MET A 138 6.55 -5.55 12.41
N VAL A 139 5.79 -6.28 13.24
CA VAL A 139 6.29 -7.46 13.98
C VAL A 139 6.46 -8.70 13.09
N PHE A 140 7.67 -9.26 13.04
CA PHE A 140 8.01 -10.41 12.19
C PHE A 140 7.84 -11.77 12.90
N ASP A 141 8.59 -11.98 13.98
CA ASP A 141 8.69 -13.27 14.70
C ASP A 141 8.10 -13.22 16.12
N GLY A 142 7.30 -12.19 16.40
CA GLY A 142 6.72 -11.92 17.73
C GLY A 142 7.67 -11.20 18.68
N GLN A 143 8.87 -10.82 18.22
CA GLN A 143 9.85 -10.08 19.02
C GLN A 143 10.53 -8.97 18.23
N LYS A 144 10.86 -9.23 16.97
CA LYS A 144 11.68 -8.36 16.13
C LYS A 144 10.89 -7.65 15.06
N ASN A 145 11.42 -6.50 14.65
CA ASN A 145 10.93 -5.78 13.49
C ASN A 145 11.17 -6.58 12.20
N THR A 146 10.25 -6.44 11.25
CA THR A 146 10.40 -6.99 9.91
C THR A 146 11.63 -6.40 9.22
N PRO A 147 12.49 -7.23 8.58
CA PRO A 147 13.65 -6.73 7.85
C PRO A 147 13.26 -5.72 6.77
N ALA A 148 14.05 -4.66 6.62
CA ALA A 148 13.64 -3.53 5.80
C ALA A 148 13.89 -3.74 4.30
N PRO A 149 12.97 -3.30 3.41
CA PRO A 149 13.01 -3.63 1.99
C PRO A 149 14.17 -2.97 1.23
N TRP A 150 14.72 -1.87 1.76
CA TRP A 150 15.85 -1.16 1.17
C TRP A 150 17.21 -1.84 1.43
N VAL A 151 17.30 -2.73 2.43
CA VAL A 151 18.56 -3.26 2.92
C VAL A 151 19.36 -4.03 1.87
N PRO A 152 18.76 -4.92 1.05
CA PRO A 152 19.51 -5.59 -0.02
C PRO A 152 20.12 -4.62 -1.02
N PHE A 153 19.48 -3.47 -1.26
CA PHE A 153 19.97 -2.44 -2.19
C PHE A 153 21.09 -1.61 -1.55
N THR A 154 20.91 -1.14 -0.31
CA THR A 154 21.94 -0.31 0.36
C THR A 154 23.20 -1.11 0.68
N ARG A 155 23.08 -2.40 1.00
CA ARG A 155 24.20 -3.34 1.12
C ARG A 155 24.91 -3.59 -0.21
N ALA A 156 24.17 -3.55 -1.32
CA ALA A 156 24.74 -3.61 -2.67
C ALA A 156 25.34 -2.27 -3.13
N GLY A 157 25.39 -1.26 -2.24
CA GLY A 157 25.99 0.03 -2.51
C GLY A 157 25.09 0.99 -3.31
N CYS A 158 23.78 0.74 -3.33
CA CYS A 158 22.79 1.55 -4.02
C CYS A 158 22.04 2.43 -3.01
N ASP A 159 22.01 3.75 -3.24
CA ASP A 159 21.10 4.63 -2.53
C ASP A 159 19.65 4.29 -2.93
N PHE A 160 18.75 4.31 -1.94
CA PHE A 160 17.35 3.94 -2.07
C PHE A 160 16.45 5.13 -1.69
N GLY A 161 15.57 5.56 -2.58
CA GLY A 161 14.62 6.65 -2.36
C GLY A 161 13.20 6.15 -2.13
N GLY A 162 12.52 6.70 -1.13
CA GLY A 162 11.09 6.52 -0.86
C GLY A 162 10.30 7.78 -1.17
N VAL A 163 9.15 7.63 -1.83
CA VAL A 163 8.23 8.72 -2.18
C VAL A 163 6.79 8.27 -1.90
N SER A 164 6.27 8.65 -0.73
CA SER A 164 4.89 8.43 -0.28
C SER A 164 4.46 6.96 -0.16
N THR A 165 5.41 6.03 -0.14
CA THR A 165 5.22 4.59 -0.02
C THR A 165 5.25 4.13 1.43
N ALA A 166 4.26 3.32 1.81
CA ALA A 166 4.05 2.87 3.19
C ALA A 166 5.33 2.46 3.93
N ASN A 167 5.59 3.15 5.03
CA ASN A 167 6.53 2.87 6.12
C ASN A 167 8.03 2.95 5.77
N ILE A 168 8.41 3.22 4.51
CA ILE A 168 9.82 3.40 4.12
C ILE A 168 10.27 4.88 4.22
N GLU A 169 9.39 5.75 4.65
CA GLU A 169 9.71 7.11 5.09
C GLU A 169 8.88 7.44 6.34
N LEU A 170 9.07 8.64 6.88
CA LEU A 170 8.23 9.10 7.98
C LEU A 170 6.81 9.31 7.43
N GLU A 171 5.83 8.82 8.17
CA GLU A 171 4.40 8.78 7.82
C GLU A 171 3.61 9.85 8.57
N ASN A 172 4.11 10.27 9.72
CA ASN A 172 3.46 11.27 10.56
C ASN A 172 4.45 12.18 11.28
N ILE A 173 3.93 13.18 11.99
CA ILE A 173 4.72 14.17 12.75
C ILE A 173 4.70 13.90 14.26
N GLY A 174 4.49 12.64 14.65
CA GLY A 174 4.36 12.21 16.04
C GLY A 174 5.60 12.54 16.85
N THR A 175 5.40 13.16 18.02
CA THR A 175 6.48 13.57 18.95
C THR A 175 6.43 12.84 20.29
N GLY A 176 5.56 11.83 20.41
CA GLY A 176 5.55 10.90 21.54
C GLY A 176 6.83 10.05 21.60
N PRO A 177 7.00 9.21 22.63
CA PRO A 177 8.21 8.42 22.83
C PRO A 177 8.61 7.55 21.64
N PHE A 178 7.64 7.09 20.84
CA PHE A 178 7.84 6.23 19.66
C PHE A 178 7.26 6.85 18.39
N GLY A 179 7.08 8.17 18.37
CA GLY A 179 6.63 8.86 17.15
C GLY A 179 7.79 9.06 16.20
N ASP A 180 7.49 9.07 14.90
CA ASP A 180 8.44 9.22 13.78
C ASP A 180 9.51 10.31 14.03
N MET A 181 9.07 11.48 14.53
CA MET A 181 9.98 12.61 14.75
C MET A 181 10.94 12.36 15.90
N SER A 182 10.48 11.66 16.94
CA SER A 182 11.31 11.29 18.09
C SER A 182 12.34 10.22 17.71
N GLU A 183 11.95 9.21 16.94
CA GLU A 183 12.83 8.12 16.54
C GLU A 183 13.89 8.55 15.51
N ALA A 184 13.47 9.32 14.49
CA ALA A 184 14.34 9.77 13.42
C ALA A 184 15.29 10.90 13.85
N PHE A 185 14.80 11.90 14.60
CA PHE A 185 15.57 13.12 14.90
C PHE A 185 15.96 13.27 16.38
N GLY A 186 15.26 12.59 17.30
CA GLY A 186 15.47 12.70 18.74
C GLY A 186 14.62 13.79 19.41
N THR A 187 14.10 13.49 20.59
CA THR A 187 13.32 14.43 21.40
C THR A 187 14.10 15.74 21.66
N GLY A 188 13.45 16.87 21.40
CA GLY A 188 14.03 18.20 21.58
C GLY A 188 14.91 18.67 20.43
N SER A 189 15.03 17.92 19.34
CA SER A 189 15.66 18.41 18.11
C SER A 189 14.89 19.60 17.52
N PRO A 190 15.49 20.38 16.61
CA PRO A 190 14.76 21.41 15.86
C PRO A 190 13.57 20.84 15.07
N GLU A 191 13.72 19.68 14.44
CA GLU A 191 12.65 19.01 13.68
C GLU A 191 11.51 18.57 14.60
N TRP A 192 11.84 17.97 15.73
CA TRP A 192 10.87 17.58 16.76
C TRP A 192 10.13 18.80 17.33
N THR A 193 10.82 19.92 17.53
CA THR A 193 10.22 21.17 17.99
C THR A 193 9.28 21.76 16.94
N ASP A 194 9.69 21.77 15.67
CA ASP A 194 8.85 22.18 14.53
C ASP A 194 7.57 21.34 14.45
N ALA A 195 7.67 20.03 14.68
CA ALA A 195 6.53 19.11 14.72
C ALA A 195 5.56 19.45 15.86
N ASN A 196 6.05 19.73 17.08
CA ASN A 196 5.18 20.14 18.18
C ASN A 196 4.47 21.47 17.91
N VAL A 197 5.17 22.46 17.36
CA VAL A 197 4.54 23.73 16.96
C VAL A 197 3.48 23.47 15.91
N SER A 198 3.80 22.63 14.93
CA SER A 198 2.85 22.26 13.88
C SER A 198 1.64 21.56 14.47
N MET A 199 1.80 20.63 15.44
CA MET A 199 0.72 19.92 16.16
C MET A 199 -0.08 20.79 17.16
N ALA A 200 0.43 21.94 17.58
CA ALA A 200 -0.33 22.91 18.36
C ALA A 200 -1.19 23.88 17.52
N ALA A 201 -0.89 24.03 16.22
CA ALA A 201 -1.62 24.96 15.34
C ALA A 201 -3.06 24.49 15.02
N PRO A 202 -3.98 25.35 14.54
CA PRO A 202 -5.30 24.90 14.10
C PRO A 202 -5.24 24.03 12.84
N SER A 203 -6.11 23.02 12.73
CA SER A 203 -6.23 22.20 11.51
C SER A 203 -6.56 23.06 10.28
N GLY A 204 -6.11 22.63 9.09
CA GLY A 204 -6.34 23.35 7.84
C GLY A 204 -5.62 24.71 7.74
N THR A 205 -4.49 24.88 8.44
CA THR A 205 -3.66 26.09 8.37
C THR A 205 -2.24 25.77 7.89
N ALA A 206 -1.58 26.74 7.26
CA ALA A 206 -0.18 26.60 6.84
C ALA A 206 0.77 26.28 8.02
N ALA A 207 0.45 26.77 9.23
CA ALA A 207 1.22 26.46 10.42
C ALA A 207 1.07 24.99 10.85
N ARG A 208 -0.13 24.41 10.72
CA ARG A 208 -0.38 22.98 10.96
C ARG A 208 0.31 22.11 9.91
N ALA A 209 0.28 22.53 8.65
CA ALA A 209 0.87 21.78 7.53
C ALA A 209 2.40 21.71 7.58
N LYS A 210 3.05 22.73 8.15
CA LYS A 210 4.50 22.96 8.01
C LYS A 210 5.37 21.72 8.25
N ALA A 211 5.30 21.08 9.42
CA ALA A 211 6.15 19.92 9.72
C ALA A 211 5.83 18.71 8.84
N PHE A 212 4.55 18.52 8.50
CA PHE A 212 4.14 17.44 7.62
C PHE A 212 4.76 17.61 6.23
N THR A 213 4.63 18.80 5.64
CA THR A 213 5.26 19.18 4.37
C THR A 213 6.79 19.06 4.39
N ASP A 214 7.42 19.31 5.54
CA ASP A 214 8.88 19.32 5.68
C ASP A 214 9.48 17.92 5.88
N TYR A 215 8.82 17.05 6.65
CA TYR A 215 9.45 15.85 7.23
C TYR A 215 8.83 14.51 6.80
N VAL A 216 7.59 14.51 6.31
CA VAL A 216 6.83 13.29 5.98
C VAL A 216 6.94 12.96 4.48
N GLY A 217 6.74 11.69 4.12
CA GLY A 217 6.40 11.26 2.76
C GLY A 217 7.56 11.19 1.78
N ILE A 218 8.79 11.53 2.18
CA ILE A 218 9.98 11.51 1.32
C ILE A 218 11.21 11.07 2.14
N ALA A 219 11.96 10.08 1.67
CA ALA A 219 13.22 9.68 2.29
C ALA A 219 14.28 9.23 1.26
N ILE A 220 15.54 9.26 1.68
CA ILE A 220 16.63 8.53 1.02
C ILE A 220 17.40 7.73 2.07
N HIS A 221 17.45 6.41 1.93
CA HIS A 221 18.31 5.50 2.67
C HIS A 221 19.59 5.29 1.87
N CYS A 222 20.73 5.70 2.42
CA CYS A 222 21.97 5.72 1.70
C CYS A 222 22.76 4.41 1.82
N ALA A 223 23.44 4.07 0.74
CA ALA A 223 24.37 2.97 0.63
C ALA A 223 25.44 2.95 1.72
N GLN A 224 26.02 1.77 1.95
CA GLN A 224 27.18 1.63 2.82
C GLN A 224 28.33 2.53 2.32
N GLY A 225 28.86 3.38 3.21
CA GLY A 225 29.82 4.43 2.84
C GLY A 225 29.20 5.82 2.66
N GLY A 226 27.89 5.94 2.85
CA GLY A 226 27.17 7.20 3.10
C GLY A 226 26.51 7.84 1.88
N GLY A 227 26.89 7.44 0.65
CA GLY A 227 26.18 7.82 -0.59
C GLY A 227 25.89 9.32 -0.71
N ILE A 228 24.70 9.66 -1.21
CA ILE A 228 24.25 11.06 -1.29
C ILE A 228 24.15 11.72 0.08
N CYS A 229 23.85 10.97 1.15
CA CYS A 229 23.71 11.47 2.53
C CYS A 229 25.01 12.08 3.07
N THR A 230 26.17 11.63 2.58
CA THR A 230 27.48 12.18 2.99
C THR A 230 28.25 12.83 1.85
N SER A 231 27.59 13.07 0.71
CA SER A 231 28.24 13.59 -0.51
C SER A 231 28.80 15.02 -0.36
N ASN A 232 28.29 15.79 0.62
CA ASN A 232 28.76 17.13 0.93
C ASN A 232 28.44 17.49 2.39
N ALA A 233 29.03 18.58 2.90
CA ALA A 233 28.90 18.97 4.30
C ALA A 233 27.44 19.24 4.73
N ALA A 234 26.61 19.83 3.86
CA ALA A 234 25.21 20.10 4.18
C ALA A 234 24.42 18.79 4.33
N ASN A 235 24.61 17.84 3.40
CA ASN A 235 23.97 16.54 3.48
C ASN A 235 24.44 15.78 4.73
N THR A 236 25.74 15.79 5.04
CA THR A 236 26.27 15.15 6.25
C THR A 236 25.63 15.71 7.52
N THR A 237 25.47 17.04 7.62
CA THR A 237 24.81 17.70 8.76
C THR A 237 23.31 17.36 8.84
N ASN A 238 22.64 17.23 7.70
CA ASN A 238 21.20 16.99 7.63
C ASN A 238 20.83 15.50 7.76
N SER A 239 21.77 14.60 7.47
CA SER A 239 21.53 13.16 7.58
C SER A 239 21.37 12.70 9.03
N ARG A 240 20.70 11.56 9.21
CA ARG A 240 20.56 10.84 10.47
C ARG A 240 21.07 9.42 10.30
N LEU A 241 21.35 8.73 11.40
CA LEU A 241 21.62 7.30 11.34
C LEU A 241 20.34 6.59 10.89
N ASP A 242 20.48 5.73 9.89
CA ASP A 242 19.39 4.83 9.47
C ASP A 242 19.42 3.61 10.38
N LYS A 243 18.55 3.61 11.40
CA LYS A 243 18.58 2.61 12.47
C LYS A 243 17.67 1.45 12.11
N LEU A 244 18.26 0.26 11.99
CA LEU A 244 17.52 -1.00 11.92
C LEU A 244 18.12 -1.99 12.94
N PRO A 245 17.72 -1.90 14.23
CA PRO A 245 18.36 -2.65 15.31
C PRO A 245 18.20 -4.17 15.18
N ASP A 246 17.10 -4.63 14.56
CA ASP A 246 16.78 -6.04 14.39
C ASP A 246 17.20 -6.63 13.04
N GLU A 247 17.82 -5.82 12.17
CA GLU A 247 18.15 -6.25 10.81
C GLU A 247 19.09 -7.46 10.82
N PRO A 248 18.72 -8.58 10.17
CA PRO A 248 19.59 -9.74 10.06
C PRO A 248 20.96 -9.37 9.47
N GLY A 249 22.03 -9.81 10.12
CA GLY A 249 23.41 -9.46 9.72
C GLY A 249 23.88 -8.05 10.13
N GLY A 250 23.02 -7.26 10.76
CA GLY A 250 23.33 -5.93 11.28
C GLY A 250 23.29 -4.81 10.24
N TYR A 251 23.02 -3.59 10.69
CA TYR A 251 22.85 -2.42 9.82
C TYR A 251 23.47 -1.15 10.42
N LEU A 252 24.72 -1.25 10.87
CA LEU A 252 25.45 -0.15 11.50
C LEU A 252 26.20 0.70 10.47
N GLY A 253 26.22 2.02 10.67
CA GLY A 253 26.97 2.97 9.84
C GLY A 253 26.25 3.42 8.57
N TYR A 254 24.96 3.10 8.42
CA TYR A 254 24.10 3.61 7.37
C TYR A 254 23.47 4.93 7.79
N HIS A 255 23.18 5.76 6.80
CA HIS A 255 22.61 7.09 6.98
C HIS A 255 21.36 7.25 6.12
N ALA A 256 20.45 8.10 6.57
CA ALA A 256 19.27 8.50 5.82
C ALA A 256 19.07 10.01 5.84
N LEU A 257 18.39 10.51 4.81
CA LEU A 257 17.81 11.85 4.76
C LEU A 257 16.30 11.68 4.82
N TYR A 258 15.66 12.28 5.83
CA TYR A 258 14.22 12.23 6.01
C TYR A 258 13.58 13.58 5.67
N GLY A 259 12.46 13.54 4.97
CA GLY A 259 11.65 14.70 4.64
C GLY A 259 12.13 15.47 3.42
N ALA A 260 11.17 16.07 2.72
CA ALA A 260 11.43 16.95 1.59
C ALA A 260 12.36 18.11 1.95
N LYS A 261 12.35 18.58 3.20
CA LYS A 261 13.25 19.64 3.69
C LYS A 261 14.73 19.31 3.43
N TYR A 262 15.14 18.07 3.65
CA TYR A 262 16.53 17.63 3.50
C TYR A 262 16.78 16.93 2.18
N VAL A 263 15.83 16.10 1.73
CA VAL A 263 15.96 15.38 0.45
C VAL A 263 15.99 16.33 -0.73
N ASN A 264 15.10 17.33 -0.80
CA ASN A 264 15.04 18.25 -1.95
C ASN A 264 16.35 19.02 -2.14
N GLN A 265 17.01 19.40 -1.05
CA GLN A 265 18.30 20.07 -1.10
C GLN A 265 19.40 19.13 -1.64
N ALA A 266 19.37 17.86 -1.26
CA ALA A 266 20.34 16.86 -1.71
C ALA A 266 20.21 16.54 -3.20
N ILE A 267 18.98 16.39 -3.70
CA ILE A 267 18.74 16.01 -5.11
C ILE A 267 18.69 17.20 -6.07
N ARG A 268 18.57 18.44 -5.56
CA ARG A 268 18.63 19.67 -6.36
C ARG A 268 19.69 20.65 -5.86
N PRO A 269 20.98 20.26 -5.86
CA PRO A 269 22.05 21.13 -5.38
C PRO A 269 22.13 22.42 -6.20
N GLY A 270 22.28 23.56 -5.52
CA GLY A 270 22.40 24.88 -6.14
C GLY A 270 21.09 25.56 -6.52
N VAL A 271 19.93 24.90 -6.34
CA VAL A 271 18.63 25.57 -6.45
C VAL A 271 18.41 26.40 -5.19
N PRO A 272 18.12 27.71 -5.30
CA PRO A 272 17.87 28.54 -4.13
C PRO A 272 16.67 28.04 -3.33
N ALA A 273 16.81 28.02 -2.00
CA ALA A 273 15.68 27.82 -1.12
C ALA A 273 14.67 28.97 -1.29
N GLN A 274 13.38 28.63 -1.27
CA GLN A 274 12.30 29.61 -1.27
C GLN A 274 12.24 30.35 0.08
N PRO A 275 11.43 31.42 0.22
CA PRO A 275 11.28 32.16 1.49
C PRO A 275 10.87 31.28 2.69
N ASN A 276 10.34 30.09 2.44
CA ASN A 276 9.97 29.09 3.42
C ASN A 276 11.14 28.18 3.87
N ASN A 277 12.37 28.47 3.40
CA ASN A 277 13.64 27.76 3.60
C ASN A 277 13.70 26.34 3.01
N ASN A 278 12.82 26.00 2.07
CA ASN A 278 12.84 24.71 1.36
C ASN A 278 13.24 24.89 -0.11
N VAL A 279 13.94 23.90 -0.64
CA VAL A 279 14.13 23.74 -2.09
C VAL A 279 12.90 23.03 -2.65
N CYS A 280 12.37 23.51 -3.78
CA CYS A 280 11.25 22.82 -4.44
C CYS A 280 11.78 21.73 -5.34
N VAL A 281 11.10 20.59 -5.41
CA VAL A 281 11.26 19.63 -6.52
C VAL A 281 10.34 20.08 -7.65
N ASN A 282 10.72 19.85 -8.90
CA ASN A 282 9.81 20.11 -10.03
C ASN A 282 8.93 18.89 -10.30
N ASP A 283 7.62 19.07 -10.46
CA ASP A 283 6.72 18.06 -10.98
C ASP A 283 7.05 17.73 -12.46
N THR A 284 6.37 16.74 -13.04
CA THR A 284 6.62 16.37 -14.45
C THR A 284 6.32 17.50 -15.43
N SER A 285 5.46 18.47 -15.10
CA SER A 285 5.20 19.66 -15.93
C SER A 285 6.25 20.76 -15.79
N GLY A 286 7.19 20.61 -14.84
CA GLY A 286 8.22 21.59 -14.52
C GLY A 286 7.81 22.62 -13.47
N ALA A 287 6.58 22.54 -12.94
CA ALA A 287 6.10 23.39 -11.86
C ALA A 287 6.66 22.93 -10.50
N PRO A 288 6.82 23.81 -9.50
CA PRO A 288 7.27 23.40 -8.18
C PRO A 288 6.21 22.52 -7.49
N VAL A 289 6.64 21.40 -6.90
CA VAL A 289 5.81 20.61 -5.98
C VAL A 289 5.70 21.36 -4.66
N THR A 290 4.47 21.61 -4.24
CA THR A 290 4.15 22.32 -3.00
C THR A 290 2.97 21.67 -2.29
N ASP A 291 2.86 21.91 -0.99
CA ASP A 291 1.61 21.67 -0.26
C ASP A 291 0.50 22.63 -0.73
N PRO A 292 -0.75 22.43 -0.28
CA PRO A 292 -1.89 23.28 -0.61
C PRO A 292 -1.77 24.76 -0.20
N PHE A 293 -0.77 25.13 0.60
CA PHE A 293 -0.46 26.52 0.99
C PHE A 293 0.69 27.12 0.19
N GLY A 294 1.20 26.41 -0.83
CA GLY A 294 2.31 26.85 -1.67
C GLY A 294 3.69 26.66 -1.02
N ARG A 295 3.79 25.90 0.08
CA ARG A 295 5.09 25.58 0.68
C ARG A 295 5.73 24.44 -0.11
N CYS A 296 6.88 24.68 -0.70
CA CYS A 296 7.67 23.63 -1.34
C CYS A 296 8.00 22.49 -0.37
N GLY A 297 7.72 21.25 -0.75
CA GLY A 297 7.92 20.07 0.08
C GLY A 297 6.98 18.93 -0.33
N PHE A 298 6.76 17.99 0.60
CA PHE A 298 5.82 16.90 0.41
C PHE A 298 4.39 17.45 0.29
N PRO A 299 3.65 17.16 -0.79
CA PRO A 299 2.33 17.75 -0.99
C PRO A 299 1.24 17.12 -0.11
N GLY A 300 1.52 15.96 0.48
CA GLY A 300 0.60 15.10 1.22
C GLY A 300 0.25 13.83 0.46
N PHE A 301 -0.17 12.77 1.16
CA PHE A 301 -0.43 11.46 0.56
C PHE A 301 -1.55 11.52 -0.47
N ASP A 302 -2.63 12.24 -0.18
CA ASP A 302 -3.73 12.47 -1.12
C ASP A 302 -3.34 13.38 -2.31
N TRP A 303 -2.24 14.12 -2.20
CA TRP A 303 -1.68 14.93 -3.30
C TRP A 303 -0.43 14.30 -3.93
N ALA A 304 -0.18 13.01 -3.68
CA ALA A 304 0.82 12.21 -4.37
C ALA A 304 0.36 11.85 -5.80
N LEU A 305 -0.25 12.83 -6.49
CA LEU A 305 -0.64 12.77 -7.89
C LEU A 305 0.56 12.35 -8.74
N ALA A 306 0.31 11.61 -9.83
CA ALA A 306 1.37 11.08 -10.70
C ALA A 306 2.41 12.15 -11.10
N LYS A 307 2.00 13.39 -11.41
CA LYS A 307 2.93 14.47 -11.76
C LYS A 307 3.94 14.81 -10.65
N ASN A 308 3.50 14.78 -9.39
CA ASN A 308 4.31 15.13 -8.23
C ASN A 308 5.27 13.98 -7.91
N THR A 309 4.72 12.77 -7.76
CA THR A 309 5.46 11.54 -7.48
C THR A 309 6.52 11.26 -8.54
N LEU A 310 6.13 11.24 -9.82
CA LEU A 310 7.07 10.96 -10.93
C LEU A 310 8.12 12.07 -11.07
N GLY A 311 7.79 13.31 -10.69
CA GLY A 311 8.77 14.41 -10.62
C GLY A 311 9.85 14.18 -9.57
N TYR A 312 9.46 13.70 -8.39
CA TYR A 312 10.38 13.27 -7.32
C TYR A 312 11.25 12.09 -7.75
N VAL A 313 10.62 11.03 -8.27
CA VAL A 313 11.32 9.83 -8.77
C VAL A 313 12.37 10.20 -9.81
N ALA A 314 12.02 11.00 -10.81
CA ALA A 314 12.97 11.42 -11.84
C ALA A 314 14.17 12.16 -11.26
N GLN A 315 13.95 13.11 -10.34
CA GLN A 315 15.03 13.91 -9.75
C GLN A 315 15.90 13.12 -8.77
N MET A 316 15.35 12.13 -8.06
CA MET A 316 16.14 11.20 -7.26
C MET A 316 17.07 10.37 -8.16
N GLN A 317 16.52 9.79 -9.24
CA GLN A 317 17.27 8.99 -10.20
C GLN A 317 18.39 9.81 -10.88
N GLU A 318 18.09 11.05 -11.30
CA GLU A 318 19.05 12.01 -11.87
C GLU A 318 20.14 12.43 -10.87
N ALA A 319 19.83 12.45 -9.58
CA ALA A 319 20.76 12.81 -8.51
C ALA A 319 21.63 11.64 -8.03
N GLY A 320 21.52 10.47 -8.65
CA GLY A 320 22.32 9.29 -8.32
C GLY A 320 21.71 8.40 -7.23
N VAL A 321 20.39 8.41 -7.08
CA VAL A 321 19.62 7.45 -6.27
C VAL A 321 19.02 6.40 -7.22
N PRO A 322 19.74 5.29 -7.52
CA PRO A 322 19.36 4.37 -8.60
C PRO A 322 18.13 3.53 -8.29
N VAL A 323 17.72 3.42 -7.03
CA VAL A 323 16.55 2.65 -6.60
C VAL A 323 15.52 3.60 -6.02
N THR A 324 14.33 3.65 -6.60
CA THR A 324 13.24 4.52 -6.12
C THR A 324 11.94 3.74 -6.04
N TYR A 325 11.28 3.82 -4.90
CA TYR A 325 9.98 3.24 -4.63
C TYR A 325 9.01 4.37 -4.36
N ALA A 326 7.88 4.36 -5.05
CA ALA A 326 6.98 5.49 -5.02
C ALA A 326 5.51 5.09 -5.12
N TYR A 327 4.66 5.85 -4.44
CA TYR A 327 3.21 5.71 -4.42
C TYR A 327 2.55 6.83 -5.23
N ILE A 328 1.45 6.48 -5.90
CA ILE A 328 0.60 7.42 -6.64
C ILE A 328 -0.81 7.29 -6.10
N SER A 329 -1.39 8.41 -5.66
CA SER A 329 -2.77 8.46 -5.17
C SER A 329 -3.76 7.93 -6.19
N ASP A 330 -4.93 7.50 -5.72
CA ASP A 330 -6.01 7.05 -6.58
C ASP A 330 -6.41 8.13 -7.62
N ALA A 331 -7.27 7.75 -8.55
CA ALA A 331 -7.73 8.64 -9.59
C ALA A 331 -9.19 9.07 -9.42
N HIS A 332 -9.92 8.44 -8.50
CA HIS A 332 -11.37 8.49 -8.42
C HIS A 332 -11.87 9.40 -7.29
N ASP A 333 -11.01 9.80 -6.36
CA ASP A 333 -11.26 10.87 -5.42
C ASP A 333 -10.90 12.24 -5.98
N ASN A 334 -11.72 13.21 -5.62
CA ASN A 334 -11.39 14.60 -5.87
C ASN A 334 -10.47 15.10 -4.75
N HIS A 335 -9.17 15.06 -5.00
CA HIS A 335 -8.12 15.46 -4.06
C HIS A 335 -8.11 16.95 -3.71
N THR A 336 -9.04 17.76 -4.25
CA THR A 336 -9.16 19.14 -3.78
C THR A 336 -9.60 19.13 -2.31
N SER A 337 -8.87 19.83 -1.44
CA SER A 337 -9.23 20.01 -0.02
C SER A 337 -9.03 18.83 0.95
N SER A 338 -8.17 17.87 0.63
CA SER A 338 -7.65 16.87 1.57
C SER A 338 -6.49 17.40 2.43
N PHE A 339 -6.29 16.83 3.63
CA PHE A 339 -5.20 17.24 4.51
C PHE A 339 -3.84 17.17 3.79
N PRO A 340 -2.99 18.22 3.84
CA PRO A 340 -3.04 19.33 4.79
C PRO A 340 -3.85 20.57 4.36
N ALA A 341 -4.65 20.49 3.30
CA ALA A 341 -5.46 21.62 2.81
C ALA A 341 -6.50 22.15 3.82
N PRO A 342 -6.96 23.40 3.66
CA PRO A 342 -8.12 23.92 4.38
C PRO A 342 -9.39 23.10 4.12
N PHE A 343 -10.24 22.97 5.14
CA PHE A 343 -11.55 22.33 5.01
C PHE A 343 -12.41 23.01 3.95
N ASN A 344 -13.09 22.21 3.14
CA ASN A 344 -14.05 22.65 2.14
C ASN A 344 -15.33 21.85 2.32
N PRO A 345 -16.50 22.47 2.50
CA PRO A 345 -17.74 21.72 2.74
C PRO A 345 -18.23 20.93 1.52
N ASN A 346 -17.64 21.14 0.33
CA ASN A 346 -17.99 20.41 -0.89
C ASN A 346 -16.97 19.29 -1.22
N PHE A 347 -15.88 19.17 -0.47
CA PHE A 347 -14.75 18.30 -0.80
C PHE A 347 -13.97 17.82 0.47
N PRO A 348 -13.26 16.69 0.42
CA PRO A 348 -13.11 15.76 -0.70
C PRO A 348 -14.44 15.08 -1.07
N ARG A 349 -14.60 14.67 -2.33
CA ARG A 349 -15.73 13.81 -2.74
C ARG A 349 -15.22 12.73 -3.69
N ALA A 350 -15.83 11.55 -3.63
CA ALA A 350 -15.62 10.52 -4.63
C ALA A 350 -16.25 10.91 -5.98
N SER A 351 -15.74 10.32 -7.05
CA SER A 351 -16.26 10.45 -8.42
C SER A 351 -16.72 9.10 -8.94
N GLY A 352 -17.80 9.08 -9.71
CA GLY A 352 -18.28 7.85 -10.33
C GLY A 352 -17.49 7.48 -11.60
N PRO A 353 -17.45 6.18 -12.01
CA PRO A 353 -16.77 5.75 -13.22
C PRO A 353 -17.17 6.59 -14.44
N GLY A 354 -16.20 7.20 -15.11
CA GLY A 354 -16.45 8.01 -16.31
C GLY A 354 -17.02 9.40 -16.04
N GLU A 355 -17.05 9.84 -14.79
CA GLU A 355 -17.31 11.24 -14.43
C GLU A 355 -16.20 12.15 -14.95
N ALA A 356 -16.56 13.38 -15.31
CA ALA A 356 -15.67 14.27 -16.05
C ALA A 356 -14.37 14.62 -15.30
N ASP A 357 -14.40 14.79 -13.97
CA ASP A 357 -13.19 15.08 -13.20
C ASP A 357 -12.30 13.86 -13.00
N TYR A 358 -12.88 12.67 -12.79
CA TYR A 358 -12.14 11.40 -12.81
C TYR A 358 -11.42 11.18 -14.15
N GLN A 359 -12.13 11.36 -15.28
CA GLN A 359 -11.51 11.26 -16.61
C GLN A 359 -10.40 12.30 -16.82
N ALA A 360 -10.58 13.52 -16.32
CA ALA A 360 -9.57 14.56 -16.40
C ALA A 360 -8.33 14.23 -15.56
N GLN A 361 -8.51 13.62 -14.39
CA GLN A 361 -7.42 13.18 -13.52
C GLN A 361 -6.61 12.05 -14.14
N LEU A 362 -7.26 11.01 -14.66
CA LEU A 362 -6.59 9.93 -15.41
C LEU A 362 -5.82 10.47 -16.62
N LYS A 363 -6.40 11.45 -17.33
CA LYS A 363 -5.69 12.12 -18.43
C LYS A 363 -4.47 12.89 -17.96
N ALA A 364 -4.53 13.53 -16.79
CA ALA A 364 -3.38 14.22 -16.19
C ALA A 364 -2.29 13.22 -15.75
N TYR A 365 -2.68 12.05 -15.23
CA TYR A 365 -1.75 10.97 -14.91
C TYR A 365 -1.07 10.43 -16.17
N ASP A 366 -1.85 10.20 -17.23
CA ASP A 366 -1.33 9.79 -18.55
C ASP A 366 -0.27 10.76 -19.11
N ASP A 367 -0.55 12.07 -19.06
CA ASP A 367 0.38 13.11 -19.50
C ASP A 367 1.65 13.15 -18.64
N ALA A 368 1.51 12.89 -17.33
CA ALA A 368 2.64 12.79 -16.43
C ALA A 368 3.55 11.60 -16.79
N PHE A 369 2.99 10.43 -17.12
CA PHE A 369 3.76 9.28 -17.59
C PHE A 369 4.47 9.54 -18.92
N ALA A 370 3.80 10.16 -19.88
CA ALA A 370 4.40 10.55 -21.15
C ALA A 370 5.65 11.42 -20.92
N THR A 371 5.51 12.41 -20.06
CA THR A 371 6.58 13.35 -19.74
C THR A 371 7.70 12.69 -18.93
N PHE A 372 7.35 11.84 -17.97
CA PHE A 372 8.29 11.08 -17.14
C PHE A 372 9.19 10.18 -17.97
N PHE A 373 8.62 9.35 -18.86
CA PHE A 373 9.42 8.47 -19.71
C PHE A 373 10.32 9.24 -20.67
N GLY A 374 9.82 10.36 -21.24
CA GLY A 374 10.62 11.24 -22.08
C GLY A 374 11.79 11.87 -21.31
N ARG A 375 11.55 12.30 -20.06
CA ARG A 375 12.56 12.87 -19.17
C ARG A 375 13.66 11.85 -18.83
N LEU A 376 13.29 10.68 -18.32
CA LEU A 376 14.25 9.63 -17.98
C LEU A 376 15.13 9.25 -19.19
N ALA A 377 14.52 9.11 -20.37
CA ALA A 377 15.24 8.74 -21.58
C ALA A 377 16.28 9.80 -21.99
N ASN A 378 16.01 11.09 -21.76
CA ASN A 378 16.95 12.17 -22.04
C ASN A 378 18.21 12.09 -21.15
N ASP A 379 18.09 11.52 -19.95
CA ASP A 379 19.20 11.28 -19.02
C ASP A 379 19.79 9.87 -19.13
N GLY A 380 19.40 9.12 -20.17
CA GLY A 380 19.92 7.77 -20.43
C GLY A 380 19.36 6.68 -19.52
N ILE A 381 18.30 6.98 -18.77
CA ILE A 381 17.55 6.03 -17.95
C ILE A 381 16.39 5.50 -18.81
N THR A 382 16.49 4.25 -19.24
CA THR A 382 15.61 3.67 -20.26
C THR A 382 15.19 2.26 -19.87
N LYS A 383 14.19 1.71 -20.56
CA LYS A 383 13.81 0.29 -20.42
C LYS A 383 14.96 -0.72 -20.66
N ASP A 384 16.06 -0.31 -21.28
CA ASP A 384 17.20 -1.20 -21.57
C ASP A 384 18.23 -1.26 -20.42
N ASN A 385 18.11 -0.38 -19.41
CA ASN A 385 18.95 -0.37 -18.21
C ASN A 385 18.18 -0.14 -16.89
N THR A 386 16.86 0.00 -16.94
CA THR A 386 15.99 0.18 -15.79
C THR A 386 14.98 -0.94 -15.68
N LEU A 387 14.84 -1.48 -14.48
CA LEU A 387 13.73 -2.34 -14.10
C LEU A 387 12.57 -1.46 -13.59
N PHE A 388 11.49 -1.41 -14.35
CA PHE A 388 10.22 -0.83 -13.95
C PHE A 388 9.30 -1.92 -13.41
N VAL A 389 8.81 -1.72 -12.20
CA VAL A 389 7.81 -2.54 -11.53
C VAL A 389 6.64 -1.61 -11.22
N VAL A 390 5.46 -1.87 -11.78
CA VAL A 390 4.29 -1.01 -11.62
C VAL A 390 3.11 -1.89 -11.23
N THR A 391 2.44 -1.58 -10.13
CA THR A 391 1.30 -2.35 -9.61
C THR A 391 0.30 -1.40 -8.95
N ALA A 392 -0.84 -1.92 -8.49
CA ALA A 392 -1.58 -1.30 -7.40
C ALA A 392 -1.45 -2.13 -6.12
N ASP A 393 -1.79 -1.52 -5.00
CA ASP A 393 -1.80 -2.10 -3.66
C ASP A 393 -3.07 -2.90 -3.34
N GLU A 394 -4.15 -2.63 -4.06
CA GLU A 394 -5.40 -3.39 -4.12
C GLU A 394 -6.28 -2.84 -5.25
N GLY A 395 -7.49 -3.35 -5.37
CA GLY A 395 -8.57 -2.68 -6.08
C GLY A 395 -9.67 -2.24 -5.12
N ASP A 396 -10.71 -1.63 -5.68
CA ASP A 396 -11.90 -1.11 -5.02
C ASP A 396 -13.17 -1.64 -5.68
N HIS A 397 -14.25 -1.54 -4.91
CA HIS A 397 -15.61 -1.65 -5.40
C HIS A 397 -16.27 -0.27 -5.46
N TYR A 398 -16.81 0.06 -6.63
CA TYR A 398 -17.62 1.26 -6.80
C TYR A 398 -19.04 1.09 -6.22
N ALA A 399 -19.35 1.81 -5.15
CA ALA A 399 -20.68 1.91 -4.55
C ALA A 399 -21.47 3.10 -5.16
N GLY A 400 -22.39 2.80 -6.08
CA GLY A 400 -23.21 3.85 -6.71
C GLY A 400 -24.10 3.39 -7.87
N GLY A 401 -24.93 4.31 -8.35
CA GLY A 401 -25.76 4.14 -9.54
C GLY A 401 -24.97 4.21 -10.86
N GLY A 402 -25.61 3.92 -11.99
CA GLY A 402 -24.91 3.81 -13.30
C GLY A 402 -24.53 5.12 -14.01
N GLY A 403 -24.72 6.29 -13.39
CA GLY A 403 -24.49 7.61 -14.00
C GLY A 403 -25.49 7.98 -15.12
N ILE A 404 -25.50 9.25 -15.54
CA ILE A 404 -26.32 9.74 -16.67
C ILE A 404 -25.39 10.24 -17.77
N SER A 405 -25.48 9.65 -18.98
CA SER A 405 -24.65 10.06 -20.11
C SER A 405 -24.79 11.54 -20.47
N GLN A 406 -23.65 12.18 -20.70
CA GLN A 406 -23.53 13.58 -21.10
C GLN A 406 -23.13 13.70 -22.59
N PRO A 407 -23.38 14.86 -23.23
CA PRO A 407 -23.03 15.08 -24.64
C PRO A 407 -21.53 14.98 -24.96
N ASP A 408 -20.66 15.17 -23.97
CA ASP A 408 -19.20 15.07 -24.11
C ASP A 408 -18.66 13.63 -23.94
N GLY A 409 -19.55 12.66 -23.66
CA GLY A 409 -19.20 11.26 -23.44
C GLY A 409 -18.89 10.90 -21.99
N SER A 410 -18.90 11.87 -21.06
CA SER A 410 -18.81 11.62 -19.62
C SER A 410 -20.15 11.12 -19.05
N LEU A 411 -20.13 10.67 -17.78
CA LEU A 411 -21.31 10.35 -16.99
C LEU A 411 -21.49 11.37 -15.86
N ALA A 412 -22.72 11.80 -15.62
CA ALA A 412 -23.06 12.70 -14.51
C ALA A 412 -23.66 11.94 -13.33
N TYR A 413 -23.17 12.25 -12.14
CA TYR A 413 -23.57 11.67 -10.87
C TYR A 413 -24.20 12.71 -9.93
N ALA A 414 -25.03 12.25 -9.00
CA ALA A 414 -25.57 13.09 -7.96
C ALA A 414 -24.72 12.96 -6.68
N HIS A 415 -24.25 14.10 -6.19
CA HIS A 415 -23.36 14.21 -5.02
C HIS A 415 -24.11 14.79 -3.82
N THR A 416 -25.03 14.01 -3.25
CA THR A 416 -25.88 14.46 -2.15
C THR A 416 -26.07 13.38 -1.11
N ASN A 417 -25.96 13.74 0.17
CA ASN A 417 -26.36 12.84 1.25
C ASN A 417 -27.85 12.56 1.14
N CYS A 418 -28.22 11.29 1.10
CA CYS A 418 -29.59 10.86 0.93
C CYS A 418 -29.87 9.54 1.65
N SER A 419 -31.16 9.25 1.81
CA SER A 419 -31.63 8.00 2.39
C SER A 419 -32.66 7.38 1.46
N TRP A 420 -32.60 6.08 1.28
CA TRP A 420 -33.60 5.37 0.48
C TRP A 420 -34.93 5.14 1.20
N THR A 421 -34.94 5.26 2.53
CA THR A 421 -36.12 4.96 3.36
C THR A 421 -36.91 6.21 3.77
N THR A 422 -36.39 7.40 3.52
CA THR A 422 -37.02 8.68 3.88
C THR A 422 -36.87 9.72 2.77
N THR A 423 -37.73 10.74 2.74
CA THR A 423 -37.64 11.84 1.76
C THR A 423 -36.54 12.84 2.13
N PRO A 424 -35.67 13.27 1.18
CA PRO A 424 -35.64 12.90 -0.24
C PRO A 424 -34.96 11.55 -0.49
N ALA A 425 -35.58 10.74 -1.36
CA ALA A 425 -34.99 9.49 -1.84
C ALA A 425 -33.77 9.80 -2.70
N CYS A 426 -32.77 8.92 -2.66
CA CYS A 426 -31.61 9.04 -3.53
C CYS A 426 -32.01 8.96 -5.00
N PRO A 427 -31.44 9.79 -5.88
CA PRO A 427 -31.67 9.69 -7.31
C PRO A 427 -31.02 8.41 -7.88
N PRO A 428 -31.47 7.91 -9.05
CA PRO A 428 -30.91 6.69 -9.66
C PRO A 428 -29.43 6.78 -10.04
N ASN A 429 -28.88 7.99 -10.16
CA ASN A 429 -27.47 8.26 -10.46
C ASN A 429 -26.69 8.74 -9.22
N GLN A 430 -27.18 8.42 -8.02
CA GLN A 430 -26.49 8.71 -6.77
C GLN A 430 -25.17 7.94 -6.69
N VAL A 431 -24.11 8.61 -6.26
CA VAL A 431 -22.83 7.98 -5.89
C VAL A 431 -22.68 7.95 -4.36
N GLY A 432 -22.01 6.94 -3.83
CA GLY A 432 -21.61 6.92 -2.42
C GLY A 432 -21.86 5.59 -1.76
N GLU A 433 -20.97 5.22 -0.84
CA GLU A 433 -21.06 4.02 -0.02
C GLU A 433 -22.26 4.07 0.95
N VAL A 434 -22.74 2.88 1.32
CA VAL A 434 -23.84 2.67 2.27
C VAL A 434 -23.29 2.68 3.69
N ASN A 435 -23.30 3.84 4.33
CA ASN A 435 -22.84 4.02 5.70
C ASN A 435 -23.81 3.35 6.71
N LEU A 436 -23.29 2.40 7.49
CA LEU A 436 -24.06 1.61 8.46
C LEU A 436 -23.49 1.75 9.87
N ASN A 437 -24.28 2.32 10.79
CA ASN A 437 -24.00 2.22 12.22
C ASN A 437 -24.52 0.86 12.75
N ILE A 438 -23.61 -0.10 12.90
CA ILE A 438 -23.94 -1.47 13.29
C ILE A 438 -24.38 -1.58 14.75
N THR A 439 -23.81 -0.79 15.66
CA THR A 439 -24.16 -0.80 17.09
C THR A 439 -25.64 -0.54 17.31
N ALA A 440 -26.24 0.35 16.51
CA ALA A 440 -27.68 0.66 16.58
C ALA A 440 -28.58 -0.43 15.97
N LYS A 441 -28.02 -1.45 15.33
CA LYS A 441 -28.74 -2.55 14.68
C LYS A 441 -28.58 -3.89 15.40
N LEU A 442 -27.60 -4.01 16.29
CA LEU A 442 -27.39 -5.23 17.06
C LEU A 442 -28.35 -5.31 18.26
N PRO A 443 -28.75 -6.52 18.71
CA PRO A 443 -29.67 -6.69 19.83
C PRO A 443 -29.11 -6.14 21.16
N ALA A 444 -30.01 -5.82 22.09
CA ALA A 444 -29.63 -5.50 23.47
C ALA A 444 -28.84 -6.65 24.12
N GLY A 445 -27.81 -6.31 24.89
CA GLY A 445 -26.90 -7.28 25.51
C GLY A 445 -25.71 -7.70 24.63
N THR A 446 -25.58 -7.15 23.43
CA THR A 446 -24.33 -7.22 22.65
C THR A 446 -23.18 -6.64 23.49
N PRO A 447 -22.04 -7.35 23.60
CA PRO A 447 -20.91 -6.85 24.38
C PRO A 447 -20.35 -5.59 23.74
N THR A 448 -19.62 -4.79 24.52
CA THR A 448 -18.92 -3.62 23.97
C THR A 448 -17.72 -4.07 23.13
N PHE A 449 -17.52 -3.43 21.98
CA PHE A 449 -16.42 -3.72 21.06
C PHE A 449 -15.86 -2.44 20.46
N GLN A 450 -14.65 -2.53 19.93
CA GLN A 450 -14.10 -1.61 18.94
C GLN A 450 -14.15 -2.24 17.56
N LEU A 451 -14.19 -1.41 16.53
CA LEU A 451 -14.41 -1.84 15.15
C LEU A 451 -13.36 -1.20 14.24
N HIS A 452 -12.65 -2.02 13.45
CA HIS A 452 -12.03 -1.51 12.23
C HIS A 452 -13.14 -1.16 11.26
N ARG A 453 -13.32 0.13 10.99
CA ARG A 453 -14.46 0.64 10.21
C ARG A 453 -14.19 0.40 8.75
N ASP A 454 -15.02 -0.43 8.13
CA ASP A 454 -14.75 -0.95 6.80
C ASP A 454 -15.97 -1.63 6.18
N SER A 455 -15.86 -2.04 4.91
CA SER A 455 -16.77 -3.01 4.29
C SER A 455 -16.53 -4.43 4.80
N ALA A 456 -15.28 -4.75 5.16
CA ALA A 456 -14.85 -5.97 5.84
C ALA A 456 -14.44 -5.73 7.31
N PRO A 457 -15.36 -5.32 8.21
CA PRO A 457 -15.02 -4.90 9.55
C PRO A 457 -14.46 -6.03 10.43
N ALA A 458 -13.34 -5.75 11.10
CA ALA A 458 -12.76 -6.57 12.16
C ALA A 458 -13.21 -6.07 13.54
N PHE A 459 -13.62 -7.00 14.42
CA PHE A 459 -14.22 -6.72 15.72
C PHE A 459 -13.28 -7.08 16.88
N TRP A 460 -12.97 -6.12 17.75
CA TRP A 460 -12.27 -6.37 19.01
C TRP A 460 -13.23 -6.23 20.19
N VAL A 461 -13.65 -7.37 20.77
CA VAL A 461 -14.61 -7.40 21.88
C VAL A 461 -13.91 -7.18 23.22
N ASN A 462 -14.43 -6.26 24.03
CA ASN A 462 -13.88 -5.95 25.36
C ASN A 462 -13.75 -7.22 26.21
N GLY A 463 -12.60 -7.35 26.88
CA GLY A 463 -12.29 -8.49 27.73
C GLY A 463 -11.55 -9.63 27.01
N MET A 464 -11.31 -9.51 25.69
CA MET A 464 -10.65 -10.52 24.86
C MET A 464 -11.25 -11.92 25.14
N PRO A 465 -12.56 -12.10 24.90
CA PRO A 465 -13.23 -13.37 25.20
C PRO A 465 -12.65 -14.50 24.35
N ASP A 466 -12.61 -15.71 24.92
CA ASP A 466 -12.28 -16.92 24.16
C ASP A 466 -13.29 -17.10 23.01
N ARG A 467 -12.85 -17.66 21.87
CA ARG A 467 -13.73 -17.88 20.71
C ARG A 467 -14.99 -18.71 21.01
N THR A 468 -14.96 -19.54 22.06
CA THR A 468 -16.10 -20.35 22.52
C THR A 468 -16.99 -19.63 23.54
N ASP A 469 -16.69 -18.38 23.91
CA ASP A 469 -17.50 -17.61 24.86
C ASP A 469 -18.94 -17.45 24.34
N PRO A 470 -19.97 -17.83 25.12
CA PRO A 470 -21.35 -17.83 24.63
C PRO A 470 -21.88 -16.44 24.25
N THR A 471 -21.34 -15.37 24.83
CA THR A 471 -21.71 -13.99 24.51
C THR A 471 -21.11 -13.55 23.19
N LEU A 472 -19.82 -13.85 22.95
CA LEU A 472 -19.16 -13.64 21.66
C LEU A 472 -19.87 -14.45 20.56
N ARG A 473 -20.08 -15.76 20.79
CA ARG A 473 -20.79 -16.66 19.85
C ARG A 473 -22.18 -16.13 19.49
N LYS A 474 -22.88 -15.52 20.44
CA LYS A 474 -24.17 -14.87 20.17
C LYS A 474 -24.00 -13.63 19.29
N MET A 475 -23.04 -12.77 19.60
CA MET A 475 -22.75 -11.56 18.81
C MET A 475 -22.40 -11.91 17.36
N GLU A 476 -21.54 -12.90 17.12
CA GLU A 476 -21.16 -13.34 15.77
C GLU A 476 -22.38 -13.78 14.95
N ARG A 477 -23.31 -14.53 15.55
CA ARG A 477 -24.56 -14.91 14.89
C ARG A 477 -25.48 -13.73 14.63
N ASP A 478 -25.57 -12.79 15.58
CA ASP A 478 -26.39 -11.58 15.42
C ASP A 478 -25.84 -10.70 14.28
N VAL A 479 -24.51 -10.56 14.18
CA VAL A 479 -23.82 -9.88 13.06
C VAL A 479 -24.07 -10.63 11.75
N GLY A 480 -23.84 -11.95 11.72
CA GLY A 480 -24.00 -12.77 10.52
C GLY A 480 -25.45 -12.92 10.03
N ALA A 481 -26.44 -12.57 10.86
CA ALA A 481 -27.87 -12.54 10.52
C ALA A 481 -28.39 -11.13 10.19
N LEU A 482 -27.52 -10.11 10.23
CA LEU A 482 -27.92 -8.74 9.99
C LEU A 482 -28.34 -8.54 8.53
N ASN A 483 -29.59 -8.12 8.34
CA ASN A 483 -30.11 -7.68 7.06
C ASN A 483 -30.40 -6.18 7.10
N GLN A 484 -29.99 -5.45 6.07
CA GLN A 484 -30.32 -4.04 5.86
C GLN A 484 -30.67 -3.79 4.39
N ILE A 485 -31.32 -2.66 4.12
CA ILE A 485 -31.56 -2.24 2.74
C ILE A 485 -30.24 -1.75 2.17
N ASP A 486 -29.80 -2.39 1.10
CA ASP A 486 -28.80 -1.88 0.19
C ASP A 486 -29.52 -1.39 -1.06
N PRO A 487 -29.51 -0.09 -1.33
CA PRO A 487 -30.27 0.43 -2.46
C PRO A 487 -29.72 0.12 -3.84
N TYR A 488 -28.42 -0.19 -3.95
CA TYR A 488 -27.81 -0.53 -5.22
C TYR A 488 -28.13 -1.98 -5.60
N VAL A 489 -28.47 -2.81 -4.60
CA VAL A 489 -28.81 -4.23 -4.80
C VAL A 489 -30.32 -4.50 -4.74
N SER A 490 -31.03 -4.00 -3.73
CA SER A 490 -32.41 -4.42 -3.45
C SER A 490 -33.20 -3.43 -2.59
N ALA A 491 -34.45 -3.16 -2.99
CA ALA A 491 -35.40 -2.39 -2.18
C ALA A 491 -35.90 -3.13 -0.91
N SER A 492 -35.58 -4.43 -0.76
CA SER A 492 -35.86 -5.23 0.44
C SER A 492 -34.57 -5.53 1.20
N PRO A 493 -34.61 -5.64 2.54
CA PRO A 493 -33.41 -5.96 3.31
C PRO A 493 -32.73 -7.26 2.85
N THR A 494 -31.43 -7.17 2.58
CA THR A 494 -30.53 -8.27 2.21
C THR A 494 -29.44 -8.42 3.27
N PRO A 495 -28.73 -9.57 3.32
CA PRO A 495 -27.59 -9.73 4.21
C PRO A 495 -26.55 -8.63 4.02
N VAL A 496 -26.09 -8.05 5.13
CA VAL A 496 -24.96 -7.11 5.14
C VAL A 496 -23.64 -7.84 4.96
N PHE A 497 -23.50 -9.04 5.54
CA PHE A 497 -22.27 -9.83 5.50
C PHE A 497 -22.45 -11.16 4.77
N VAL A 498 -21.57 -11.40 3.79
CA VAL A 498 -21.57 -12.61 2.96
C VAL A 498 -20.73 -13.72 3.56
N SER A 499 -19.61 -13.38 4.19
CA SER A 499 -18.68 -14.32 4.83
C SER A 499 -18.22 -13.82 6.20
N MET A 500 -17.72 -14.72 7.05
CA MET A 500 -17.17 -14.40 8.37
C MET A 500 -16.07 -15.38 8.73
N ALA A 501 -15.06 -14.90 9.44
CA ALA A 501 -14.00 -15.73 10.02
C ALA A 501 -13.74 -15.28 11.45
N ASP A 502 -13.69 -16.23 12.39
CA ASP A 502 -13.11 -15.97 13.71
C ASP A 502 -11.58 -16.18 13.66
N SER A 503 -10.89 -16.00 14.79
CA SER A 503 -9.44 -16.18 14.90
C SER A 503 -8.86 -17.46 14.27
N VAL A 504 -9.61 -18.56 14.17
CA VAL A 504 -9.15 -19.81 13.55
C VAL A 504 -9.24 -19.74 12.02
N GLY A 505 -10.35 -19.21 11.50
CA GLY A 505 -10.51 -18.93 10.07
C GLY A 505 -9.56 -17.84 9.58
N GLU A 506 -9.39 -16.77 10.34
CA GLU A 506 -8.47 -15.66 10.06
C GLU A 506 -7.02 -16.17 9.92
N LYS A 507 -6.61 -17.11 10.76
CA LYS A 507 -5.28 -17.72 10.65
C LYS A 507 -5.07 -18.45 9.32
N ALA A 508 -6.10 -19.10 8.78
CA ALA A 508 -6.01 -19.74 7.46
C ALA A 508 -5.77 -18.72 6.33
N LEU A 509 -6.19 -17.47 6.53
CA LEU A 509 -6.14 -16.37 5.57
C LEU A 509 -4.92 -15.45 5.75
N HIS A 510 -3.96 -15.82 6.61
CA HIS A 510 -2.82 -14.98 6.98
C HIS A 510 -3.20 -13.70 7.75
N MET A 511 -4.33 -13.69 8.46
CA MET A 511 -4.83 -12.54 9.23
C MET A 511 -4.52 -12.64 10.74
N VAL A 512 -3.62 -13.54 11.15
CA VAL A 512 -3.19 -13.70 12.54
C VAL A 512 -1.67 -13.73 12.61
N ASN A 513 -1.06 -12.67 13.15
CA ASN A 513 0.39 -12.55 13.28
C ASN A 513 0.92 -13.19 14.57
N ASN A 514 2.22 -13.03 14.83
CA ASN A 514 2.87 -13.58 16.01
C ASN A 514 2.58 -12.83 17.32
N ASP A 515 1.80 -11.76 17.29
CA ASP A 515 1.29 -11.09 18.48
C ASP A 515 -0.22 -11.39 18.67
N PRO A 516 -0.58 -12.34 19.56
CA PRO A 516 -1.98 -12.68 19.79
C PRO A 516 -2.80 -11.52 20.36
N ALA A 517 -2.17 -10.47 20.92
CA ALA A 517 -2.88 -9.29 21.39
C ALA A 517 -3.45 -8.43 20.25
N ARG A 518 -2.96 -8.57 19.01
CA ARG A 518 -3.44 -7.83 17.84
C ARG A 518 -4.53 -8.56 17.07
N THR A 519 -4.81 -9.81 17.41
CA THR A 519 -5.83 -10.62 16.73
C THR A 519 -7.23 -10.13 17.11
N PRO A 520 -8.09 -9.77 16.15
CA PRO A 520 -9.49 -9.46 16.44
C PRO A 520 -10.23 -10.70 16.97
N SER A 521 -11.42 -10.49 17.54
CA SER A 521 -12.29 -11.60 17.91
C SER A 521 -12.82 -12.34 16.68
N PHE A 522 -13.21 -11.59 15.65
CA PHE A 522 -13.61 -12.08 14.34
C PHE A 522 -13.67 -10.93 13.32
N THR A 523 -13.68 -11.28 12.05
CA THR A 523 -13.87 -10.37 10.90
C THR A 523 -15.09 -10.81 10.10
N ALA A 524 -15.89 -9.84 9.68
CA ALA A 524 -17.05 -10.08 8.81
C ALA A 524 -16.80 -9.42 7.45
N PHE A 525 -17.02 -10.17 6.37
CA PHE A 525 -16.84 -9.75 4.98
C PHE A 525 -18.20 -9.38 4.40
N GLY A 526 -18.33 -8.16 3.90
CA GLY A 526 -19.57 -7.46 3.58
C GLY A 526 -20.12 -7.72 2.17
N ASN A 527 -21.27 -7.12 1.88
CA ASN A 527 -21.49 -6.56 0.55
C ASN A 527 -20.61 -5.31 0.44
N PRO A 528 -19.73 -5.18 -0.57
CA PRO A 528 -18.75 -4.11 -0.61
C PRO A 528 -19.36 -2.72 -0.82
N ASP A 529 -20.66 -2.61 -1.09
CA ASP A 529 -21.37 -1.32 -1.05
C ASP A 529 -21.40 -0.67 0.35
N TYR A 530 -21.22 -1.44 1.43
CA TYR A 530 -21.33 -0.94 2.80
C TYR A 530 -20.01 -0.39 3.35
N PHE A 531 -20.12 0.69 4.11
CA PHE A 531 -19.09 1.11 5.07
C PHE A 531 -19.63 0.98 6.50
N VAL A 532 -19.12 -0.02 7.22
CA VAL A 532 -19.63 -0.42 8.53
C VAL A 532 -18.83 0.26 9.64
N ARG A 533 -19.56 0.84 10.59
CA ARG A 533 -19.01 1.66 11.67
C ARG A 533 -19.79 1.46 12.96
N GLU A 534 -19.15 1.75 14.09
CA GLU A 534 -19.67 1.49 15.44
C GLU A 534 -20.35 2.71 16.08
N ASN A 535 -20.34 3.87 15.41
CA ASN A 535 -20.88 5.15 15.87
C ASN A 535 -21.87 5.78 14.87
N SER A 536 -22.48 6.91 15.24
CA SER A 536 -23.51 7.57 14.41
C SER A 536 -23.01 7.94 13.02
N THR A 537 -23.83 7.70 12.01
CA THR A 537 -23.60 8.14 10.63
C THR A 537 -23.72 9.66 10.51
N THR A 538 -23.00 10.23 9.54
CA THR A 538 -22.95 11.67 9.23
C THR A 538 -24.03 12.12 8.25
N CYS A 539 -24.62 11.17 7.51
CA CYS A 539 -25.59 11.41 6.44
C CYS A 539 -27.09 11.34 6.88
N GLY A 540 -27.37 11.30 8.18
CA GLY A 540 -28.71 11.59 8.73
C GLY A 540 -29.71 10.44 8.83
N SER A 541 -29.42 9.24 8.31
CA SER A 541 -30.19 8.01 8.59
C SER A 541 -29.27 6.80 8.84
N ASN A 542 -29.84 5.63 9.15
CA ASN A 542 -29.05 4.42 9.37
C ASN A 542 -29.74 3.18 8.73
N PRO A 543 -29.24 2.66 7.59
CA PRO A 543 -28.11 3.18 6.82
C PRO A 543 -28.43 4.50 6.10
N CYS A 544 -27.41 5.18 5.56
CA CYS A 544 -27.54 6.31 4.63
C CYS A 544 -26.43 6.27 3.57
N ILE A 545 -26.60 7.04 2.50
CA ILE A 545 -25.57 7.22 1.47
C ILE A 545 -24.74 8.46 1.78
N ASP A 546 -23.43 8.28 1.87
CA ASP A 546 -22.45 9.37 1.99
C ASP A 546 -21.72 9.51 0.65
N TYR A 547 -21.88 10.62 -0.05
CA TYR A 547 -21.28 10.80 -1.38
C TYR A 547 -19.78 11.17 -1.32
N HIS A 548 -19.24 11.44 -0.13
CA HIS A 548 -17.83 11.82 0.00
C HIS A 548 -16.91 10.62 -0.26
N PHE A 549 -17.41 9.39 -0.09
CA PHE A 549 -16.70 8.13 -0.30
C PHE A 549 -17.59 7.19 -1.13
N ALA A 550 -17.04 6.55 -2.16
CA ALA A 550 -17.82 5.65 -3.02
C ALA A 550 -17.02 4.45 -3.53
N TRP A 551 -15.82 4.28 -3.01
CA TRP A 551 -14.87 3.28 -3.43
C TRP A 551 -14.46 2.53 -2.18
N SER A 552 -14.96 1.32 -2.05
CA SER A 552 -14.81 0.51 -0.86
C SER A 552 -13.90 -0.66 -1.16
N HIS A 553 -12.93 -0.88 -0.27
CA HIS A 553 -11.95 -1.97 -0.33
C HIS A 553 -12.06 -2.83 0.93
N GLY A 554 -11.09 -3.70 1.20
CA GLY A 554 -11.08 -4.57 2.38
C GLY A 554 -11.49 -6.02 2.12
N ASP A 555 -12.30 -6.23 1.09
CA ASP A 555 -13.20 -7.38 1.04
C ASP A 555 -12.79 -8.43 -0.02
N ILE A 556 -13.58 -9.50 -0.14
CA ILE A 556 -13.22 -10.72 -0.88
C ILE A 556 -13.66 -10.74 -2.34
N GLN A 557 -14.29 -9.66 -2.81
CA GLN A 557 -14.89 -9.59 -4.13
C GLN A 557 -13.79 -9.41 -5.20
N PRO A 558 -13.96 -10.00 -6.39
CA PRO A 558 -12.89 -10.01 -7.40
C PRO A 558 -12.37 -8.62 -7.78
N GLU A 559 -13.22 -7.60 -7.83
CA GLU A 559 -12.87 -6.20 -8.12
C GLU A 559 -11.89 -5.58 -7.12
N ILE A 560 -11.98 -5.98 -5.85
CA ILE A 560 -11.05 -5.59 -4.78
C ILE A 560 -9.82 -6.51 -4.79
N ALA A 561 -10.06 -7.81 -4.90
CA ALA A 561 -9.06 -8.85 -4.71
C ALA A 561 -8.09 -9.02 -5.89
N THR A 562 -8.53 -8.73 -7.12
CA THR A 562 -7.78 -9.00 -8.35
C THR A 562 -7.15 -7.73 -8.89
N ASN A 563 -5.83 -7.69 -8.84
CA ASN A 563 -5.01 -6.57 -9.28
C ASN A 563 -4.21 -6.92 -10.56
N TRP A 564 -3.20 -6.10 -10.86
CA TRP A 564 -2.31 -6.25 -11.99
C TRP A 564 -0.87 -5.89 -11.64
N LEU A 565 0.08 -6.58 -12.27
CA LEU A 565 1.52 -6.35 -12.14
C LEU A 565 2.15 -6.11 -13.51
N GLY A 566 2.68 -4.91 -13.71
CA GLY A 566 3.48 -4.51 -14.85
C GLY A 566 4.97 -4.64 -14.58
N LEU A 567 5.67 -5.40 -15.44
CA LEU A 567 7.12 -5.55 -15.41
C LEU A 567 7.70 -5.13 -16.76
N VAL A 568 8.66 -4.21 -16.76
CA VAL A 568 9.43 -3.80 -17.94
C VAL A 568 10.89 -3.63 -17.58
N GLY A 569 11.81 -4.20 -18.35
CA GLY A 569 13.23 -3.96 -18.13
C GLY A 569 14.12 -5.10 -18.61
N PRO A 570 15.45 -5.00 -18.37
CA PRO A 570 16.37 -6.07 -18.70
C PRO A 570 16.01 -7.38 -18.01
N GLY A 571 15.96 -8.48 -18.76
CA GLY A 571 15.63 -9.79 -18.24
C GLY A 571 14.13 -10.08 -18.12
N VAL A 572 13.25 -9.11 -18.42
CA VAL A 572 11.80 -9.31 -18.48
C VAL A 572 11.37 -9.71 -19.89
N LYS A 573 10.48 -10.69 -20.02
CA LYS A 573 9.89 -11.08 -21.31
C LYS A 573 8.91 -10.03 -21.80
N LYS A 574 8.82 -9.90 -23.12
CA LYS A 574 7.86 -9.03 -23.81
C LYS A 574 6.63 -9.84 -24.23
N LEU A 575 5.75 -10.13 -23.29
CA LEU A 575 4.56 -10.96 -23.52
C LEU A 575 3.31 -10.13 -23.80
N GLY A 576 3.34 -8.82 -23.56
CA GLY A 576 2.12 -8.00 -23.59
C GLY A 576 1.26 -8.31 -22.37
N ILE A 577 -0.03 -8.54 -22.59
CA ILE A 577 -0.96 -8.89 -21.52
C ILE A 577 -0.91 -10.40 -21.25
N ASP A 578 -0.68 -10.78 -19.99
CA ASP A 578 -0.82 -12.14 -19.48
C ASP A 578 -1.97 -12.20 -18.46
N SER A 579 -3.11 -12.72 -18.90
CA SER A 579 -4.28 -12.92 -18.05
C SER A 579 -4.37 -14.32 -17.45
N ALA A 580 -3.38 -15.19 -17.70
CA ALA A 580 -3.43 -16.60 -17.32
C ALA A 580 -2.57 -16.92 -16.11
N THR A 581 -1.39 -16.31 -15.99
CA THR A 581 -0.49 -16.58 -14.88
C THR A 581 -1.05 -16.00 -13.58
N TRP A 582 -1.35 -16.87 -12.62
CA TRP A 582 -1.75 -16.47 -11.28
C TRP A 582 -0.53 -15.95 -10.50
N THR A 583 -0.67 -14.77 -9.91
CA THR A 583 0.31 -14.15 -9.00
C THR A 583 -0.42 -13.40 -7.88
N ASP A 584 0.34 -12.93 -6.90
CA ASP A 584 -0.05 -12.04 -5.83
C ASP A 584 1.13 -11.16 -5.40
N HIS A 585 0.85 -10.16 -4.55
CA HIS A 585 1.82 -9.18 -4.07
C HIS A 585 3.11 -9.77 -3.53
N THR A 586 3.05 -10.91 -2.84
CA THR A 586 4.25 -11.50 -2.25
C THR A 586 5.31 -11.87 -3.31
N ASN A 587 4.89 -12.14 -4.55
CA ASN A 587 5.79 -12.49 -5.66
C ASN A 587 6.56 -11.29 -6.21
N VAL A 588 6.08 -10.07 -5.98
CA VAL A 588 6.65 -8.84 -6.54
C VAL A 588 8.08 -8.64 -6.03
N ARG A 589 8.30 -8.80 -4.72
CA ARG A 589 9.61 -8.68 -4.08
C ARG A 589 10.62 -9.67 -4.64
N ALA A 590 10.29 -10.96 -4.62
CA ALA A 590 11.20 -12.01 -5.06
C ALA A 590 11.55 -11.87 -6.55
N THR A 591 10.58 -11.50 -7.38
CA THR A 591 10.79 -11.24 -8.81
C THR A 591 11.72 -10.04 -9.04
N THR A 592 11.50 -8.94 -8.31
CA THR A 592 12.33 -7.74 -8.37
C THR A 592 13.77 -8.05 -7.98
N LEU A 593 13.99 -8.78 -6.88
CA LEU A 593 15.32 -9.14 -6.41
C LEU A 593 16.06 -10.09 -7.36
N VAL A 594 15.38 -11.08 -7.96
CA VAL A 594 16.01 -11.95 -8.97
C VAL A 594 16.49 -11.13 -10.17
N LEU A 595 15.67 -10.20 -10.67
CA LEU A 595 16.03 -9.33 -11.81
C LEU A 595 17.14 -8.34 -11.44
N ALA A 596 17.15 -7.84 -10.21
CA ALA A 596 18.22 -6.97 -9.69
C ALA A 596 19.51 -7.74 -9.36
N GLY A 597 19.45 -9.07 -9.23
CA GLY A 597 20.57 -9.92 -8.80
C GLY A 597 20.89 -9.81 -7.32
N LEU A 598 19.87 -9.54 -6.51
CA LEU A 598 19.95 -9.37 -5.07
C LEU A 598 19.11 -10.46 -4.38
N LYS A 599 19.14 -10.46 -3.04
CA LYS A 599 18.33 -11.36 -2.22
C LYS A 599 18.04 -10.71 -0.87
N ASP A 600 16.96 -11.14 -0.24
CA ASP A 600 16.70 -10.88 1.18
C ASP A 600 17.49 -11.87 2.06
N ASP A 601 17.66 -11.52 3.34
CA ASP A 601 18.27 -12.38 4.36
C ASP A 601 17.23 -13.22 5.14
N TYR A 602 15.99 -13.23 4.66
CA TYR A 602 14.89 -14.06 5.14
C TYR A 602 14.24 -14.81 3.98
N VAL A 603 13.39 -15.77 4.31
CA VAL A 603 12.62 -16.55 3.34
C VAL A 603 11.35 -15.76 2.99
N ASN A 604 11.21 -15.34 1.73
CA ASN A 604 9.97 -14.74 1.24
C ASN A 604 8.85 -15.78 1.20
N ASP A 605 7.60 -15.38 1.41
CA ASP A 605 6.43 -16.22 1.14
C ASP A 605 6.15 -16.30 -0.35
N GLY A 606 6.42 -15.22 -1.09
CA GLY A 606 6.31 -15.22 -2.53
C GLY A 606 7.47 -15.92 -3.24
N ARG A 607 7.37 -15.95 -4.56
CA ARG A 607 8.34 -16.58 -5.46
C ARG A 607 8.72 -15.67 -6.62
N ALA A 608 9.84 -15.99 -7.26
CA ALA A 608 10.17 -15.38 -8.54
C ALA A 608 9.19 -15.84 -9.65
N LEU A 609 8.66 -14.88 -10.42
CA LEU A 609 7.76 -15.10 -11.55
C LEU A 609 8.55 -15.54 -12.79
N ILE A 610 9.00 -16.80 -12.81
CA ILE A 610 9.77 -17.40 -13.90
C ILE A 610 9.02 -17.40 -15.25
N GLU A 611 7.70 -17.22 -15.22
CA GLU A 611 6.80 -17.00 -16.35
C GLU A 611 7.13 -15.70 -17.06
N ALA A 612 7.38 -14.62 -16.31
CA ALA A 612 7.67 -13.28 -16.82
C ALA A 612 9.17 -13.01 -17.05
N ILE A 613 10.08 -13.79 -16.46
CA ILE A 613 11.54 -13.59 -16.59
C ILE A 613 12.13 -14.39 -17.77
N GLU A 614 12.96 -13.74 -18.58
CA GLU A 614 13.74 -14.35 -19.66
C GLU A 614 14.65 -15.46 -19.12
N THR A 615 14.77 -16.58 -19.85
CA THR A 615 15.56 -17.73 -19.39
C THR A 615 17.02 -17.38 -19.04
N LYS A 616 17.66 -16.48 -19.79
CA LYS A 616 19.06 -16.06 -19.55
C LYS A 616 19.23 -15.19 -18.29
N ALA A 617 18.15 -14.61 -17.78
CA ALA A 617 18.16 -13.79 -16.57
C ALA A 617 17.79 -14.61 -15.32
N LEU A 618 17.44 -15.90 -15.49
CA LEU A 618 17.12 -16.78 -14.37
C LEU A 618 18.39 -17.46 -13.82
N PRO A 619 18.47 -17.65 -12.50
CA PRO A 619 19.39 -18.59 -11.87
C PRO A 619 19.31 -19.99 -12.50
N GLN A 620 20.46 -20.66 -12.66
CA GLN A 620 20.56 -21.97 -13.32
C GLN A 620 19.66 -23.05 -12.68
N SER A 621 19.48 -23.00 -11.36
CA SER A 621 18.57 -23.86 -10.59
C SER A 621 17.11 -23.73 -11.05
N LEU A 622 16.65 -22.51 -11.37
CA LEU A 622 15.30 -22.27 -11.89
C LEU A 622 15.13 -22.69 -13.36
N ILE A 623 16.23 -22.77 -14.12
CA ILE A 623 16.24 -23.22 -15.52
C ILE A 623 16.15 -24.76 -15.58
N ALA A 624 17.02 -25.45 -14.84
CA ALA A 624 17.19 -26.91 -14.93
C ALA A 624 15.91 -27.70 -14.61
N HIS A 625 15.05 -27.17 -13.73
CA HIS A 625 13.84 -27.85 -13.24
C HIS A 625 12.54 -27.12 -13.60
N ARG A 626 12.57 -26.25 -14.61
CA ARG A 626 11.48 -25.32 -14.95
C ARG A 626 10.07 -25.95 -14.97
N ALA A 627 9.89 -27.09 -15.63
CA ALA A 627 8.57 -27.72 -15.75
C ALA A 627 8.04 -28.26 -14.40
N THR A 628 8.91 -28.76 -13.53
CA THR A 628 8.53 -29.18 -12.18
C THR A 628 8.23 -27.99 -11.29
N LEU A 629 9.05 -26.94 -11.38
CA LEU A 629 8.85 -25.69 -10.65
C LEU A 629 7.49 -25.06 -11.01
N LEU A 630 7.15 -24.94 -12.30
CA LEU A 630 5.86 -24.40 -12.74
C LEU A 630 4.65 -25.16 -12.15
N ARG A 631 4.73 -26.50 -12.08
CA ARG A 631 3.67 -27.29 -11.43
C ARG A 631 3.61 -27.07 -9.93
N LEU A 632 4.77 -26.99 -9.27
CA LEU A 632 4.86 -26.76 -7.83
C LEU A 632 4.32 -25.38 -7.46
N VAL A 633 4.71 -24.34 -8.18
CA VAL A 633 4.30 -22.95 -7.88
C VAL A 633 2.81 -22.72 -8.13
N ASN A 634 2.23 -23.34 -9.16
CA ASN A 634 0.79 -23.28 -9.39
C ASN A 634 0.00 -23.91 -8.24
N ALA A 635 0.48 -25.04 -7.71
CA ALA A 635 -0.14 -25.66 -6.54
C ALA A 635 0.09 -24.85 -5.26
N TYR A 636 1.30 -24.30 -5.09
CA TYR A 636 1.67 -23.50 -3.93
C TYR A 636 0.81 -22.25 -3.80
N ALA A 637 0.63 -21.51 -4.89
CA ALA A 637 -0.25 -20.34 -4.93
C ALA A 637 -1.67 -20.65 -4.42
N GLN A 638 -2.27 -21.74 -4.93
CA GLN A 638 -3.64 -22.12 -4.55
C GLN A 638 -3.77 -22.64 -3.12
N VAL A 639 -2.67 -23.09 -2.51
CA VAL A 639 -2.64 -23.62 -1.14
C VAL A 639 -2.24 -22.55 -0.12
N ASN A 640 -1.39 -21.60 -0.50
CA ASN A 640 -0.82 -20.65 0.44
C ASN A 640 -1.49 -19.27 0.39
N ALA A 641 -1.79 -18.72 -0.78
CA ALA A 641 -2.35 -17.38 -0.85
C ALA A 641 -3.75 -17.28 -0.21
N ALA A 642 -4.06 -16.12 0.37
CA ALA A 642 -5.36 -15.86 0.98
C ALA A 642 -6.52 -16.06 -0.01
N PHE A 643 -6.35 -15.58 -1.25
CA PHE A 643 -7.29 -15.77 -2.36
C PHE A 643 -7.08 -17.07 -3.15
N GLY A 644 -6.16 -17.93 -2.72
CA GLY A 644 -6.03 -19.28 -3.26
C GLY A 644 -7.24 -20.14 -2.90
N GLN A 645 -7.48 -21.20 -3.67
CA GLN A 645 -8.59 -22.14 -3.44
C GLN A 645 -8.69 -22.61 -1.97
N PHE A 646 -7.55 -22.89 -1.32
CA PHE A 646 -7.53 -23.33 0.07
C PHE A 646 -8.07 -22.27 1.04
N GLY A 647 -7.61 -21.02 0.92
CA GLY A 647 -8.06 -19.91 1.77
C GLY A 647 -9.57 -19.66 1.62
N MET A 648 -10.06 -19.57 0.38
CA MET A 648 -11.48 -19.31 0.10
C MET A 648 -12.41 -20.47 0.51
N ASP A 649 -11.95 -21.72 0.40
CA ASP A 649 -12.69 -22.88 0.90
C ASP A 649 -12.77 -22.88 2.43
N LEU A 650 -11.69 -22.52 3.12
CA LEU A 650 -11.68 -22.41 4.58
C LEU A 650 -12.49 -21.22 5.08
N LEU A 651 -12.50 -20.09 4.38
CA LEU A 651 -13.43 -18.98 4.69
C LEU A 651 -14.89 -19.42 4.56
N THR A 652 -15.22 -20.19 3.52
CA THR A 652 -16.56 -20.77 3.36
C THR A 652 -16.91 -21.72 4.52
N ALA A 653 -15.94 -22.51 4.99
CA ALA A 653 -16.13 -23.40 6.13
C ALA A 653 -16.27 -22.63 7.46
N SER A 654 -15.41 -21.64 7.71
CA SER A 654 -15.45 -20.80 8.92
C SER A 654 -16.75 -20.01 8.97
N THR A 655 -17.21 -19.45 7.84
CA THR A 655 -18.52 -18.77 7.77
C THR A 655 -19.66 -19.68 8.24
N LYS A 656 -19.66 -20.97 7.85
CA LYS A 656 -20.67 -21.95 8.29
C LYS A 656 -20.51 -22.31 9.76
N ALA A 657 -19.28 -22.37 10.26
CA ALA A 657 -18.99 -22.64 11.65
C ALA A 657 -19.46 -21.48 12.54
N VAL A 658 -19.02 -20.26 12.23
CA VAL A 658 -19.35 -19.02 12.95
C VAL A 658 -20.86 -18.80 13.00
N LYS A 659 -21.59 -19.02 11.89
CA LYS A 659 -23.07 -18.91 11.85
C LYS A 659 -23.81 -20.06 12.54
N SER A 660 -23.13 -21.13 13.00
CA SER A 660 -23.77 -22.29 13.62
C SER A 660 -24.39 -21.95 14.99
N THR A 661 -25.64 -22.40 15.21
CA THR A 661 -26.30 -22.40 16.53
C THR A 661 -25.99 -23.66 17.35
N ASN A 662 -25.24 -24.61 16.78
CA ASN A 662 -24.78 -25.83 17.45
C ASN A 662 -23.29 -25.68 17.73
N GLU A 663 -22.93 -25.53 19.01
CA GLU A 663 -21.55 -25.29 19.43
C GLU A 663 -20.64 -26.49 19.18
N THR A 664 -21.14 -27.73 19.30
CA THR A 664 -20.35 -28.93 18.93
C THR A 664 -20.01 -28.94 17.43
N ARG A 665 -20.92 -28.44 16.57
CA ARG A 665 -20.66 -28.31 15.14
C ARG A 665 -19.65 -27.18 14.86
N TYR A 666 -19.77 -26.05 15.55
CA TYR A 666 -18.82 -24.96 15.47
C TYR A 666 -17.41 -25.43 15.86
N GLU A 667 -17.27 -26.06 17.04
CA GLU A 667 -15.99 -26.60 17.53
C GLU A 667 -15.40 -27.61 16.55
N SER A 668 -16.21 -28.57 16.07
CA SER A 668 -15.73 -29.59 15.12
C SER A 668 -15.24 -29.00 13.80
N MET A 669 -15.91 -27.97 13.27
CA MET A 669 -15.51 -27.31 12.03
C MET A 669 -14.24 -26.50 12.23
N GLU A 670 -14.18 -25.65 13.26
CA GLU A 670 -12.99 -24.84 13.53
C GLU A 670 -11.77 -25.69 13.92
N THR A 671 -11.94 -26.79 14.65
CA THR A 671 -10.84 -27.74 14.85
C THR A 671 -10.32 -28.31 13.53
N SER A 672 -11.22 -28.67 12.61
CA SER A 672 -10.81 -29.18 11.29
C SER A 672 -10.09 -28.11 10.46
N ILE A 673 -10.55 -26.86 10.51
CA ILE A 673 -9.91 -25.71 9.87
C ILE A 673 -8.50 -25.53 10.46
N GLY A 674 -8.37 -25.48 11.78
CA GLY A 674 -7.07 -25.35 12.47
C GLY A 674 -6.09 -26.47 12.11
N ASP A 675 -6.55 -27.73 12.07
CA ASP A 675 -5.73 -28.88 11.69
C ASP A 675 -5.27 -28.82 10.22
N LEU A 676 -6.14 -28.37 9.32
CA LEU A 676 -5.79 -28.17 7.91
C LEU A 676 -4.81 -27.03 7.74
N THR A 677 -5.00 -25.91 8.45
CA THR A 677 -4.09 -24.77 8.44
C THR A 677 -2.71 -25.16 8.93
N MET A 678 -2.59 -25.92 10.03
CA MET A 678 -1.29 -26.43 10.47
C MET A 678 -0.60 -27.34 9.44
N GLN A 679 -1.36 -28.18 8.73
CA GLN A 679 -0.81 -28.99 7.64
C GLN A 679 -0.35 -28.14 6.46
N ARG A 680 -1.15 -27.12 6.10
CA ARG A 680 -0.82 -26.14 5.07
C ARG A 680 0.46 -25.40 5.43
N ASP A 681 0.58 -24.86 6.63
CA ASP A 681 1.73 -24.05 7.05
C ASP A 681 3.03 -24.88 6.98
N ASN A 682 2.99 -26.14 7.45
CA ASN A 682 4.13 -27.06 7.36
C ASN A 682 4.54 -27.39 5.91
N LEU A 683 3.57 -27.54 5.00
CA LEU A 683 3.83 -27.80 3.59
C LEU A 683 4.35 -26.53 2.89
N ALA A 684 3.71 -25.40 3.14
CA ALA A 684 4.06 -24.11 2.60
C ALA A 684 5.50 -23.72 2.98
N GLU A 685 5.89 -23.93 4.24
CA GLU A 685 7.26 -23.71 4.71
C GLU A 685 8.29 -24.49 3.90
N GLN A 686 8.06 -25.80 3.70
CA GLN A 686 8.96 -26.64 2.90
C GLN A 686 9.06 -26.13 1.45
N ILE A 687 7.94 -25.74 0.84
CA ILE A 687 7.89 -25.27 -0.53
C ILE A 687 8.60 -23.93 -0.66
N LYS A 688 8.27 -22.92 0.16
CA LYS A 688 8.88 -21.58 0.05
C LYS A 688 10.36 -21.59 0.34
N VAL A 689 10.84 -22.41 1.30
CA VAL A 689 12.28 -22.61 1.54
C VAL A 689 12.96 -23.17 0.29
N ALA A 690 12.37 -24.17 -0.37
CA ALA A 690 12.93 -24.73 -1.61
C ALA A 690 12.92 -23.72 -2.77
N LEU A 691 11.82 -22.99 -2.96
CA LEU A 691 11.71 -21.96 -4.00
C LEU A 691 12.71 -20.82 -3.79
N ASN A 692 12.86 -20.32 -2.56
CA ASN A 692 13.84 -19.30 -2.20
C ASN A 692 15.28 -19.82 -2.39
N ALA A 693 15.56 -21.06 -2.00
CA ALA A 693 16.88 -21.65 -2.20
C ALA A 693 17.22 -21.81 -3.70
N ALA A 694 16.24 -22.15 -4.52
CA ALA A 694 16.38 -22.22 -5.97
C ALA A 694 16.56 -20.85 -6.61
N ALA A 695 15.87 -19.81 -6.13
CA ALA A 695 16.03 -18.45 -6.64
C ALA A 695 17.34 -17.80 -6.23
N PHE A 696 17.75 -17.91 -4.96
CA PHE A 696 18.77 -17.03 -4.38
C PHE A 696 20.04 -17.74 -3.91
N ASN A 697 20.02 -19.07 -3.73
CA ASN A 697 21.13 -19.82 -3.14
C ASN A 697 21.76 -20.86 -4.07
N GLY A 698 21.30 -20.95 -5.32
CA GLY A 698 21.83 -21.88 -6.33
C GLY A 698 21.64 -23.36 -5.98
N LYS A 699 20.67 -23.68 -5.11
CA LYS A 699 20.35 -25.05 -4.69
C LYS A 699 19.11 -25.52 -5.43
N ALA A 700 19.13 -26.74 -5.97
CA ALA A 700 18.01 -27.36 -6.67
C ALA A 700 17.34 -28.42 -5.79
#